data_AF-A0A914AFI0-F1
#
_entry.id   AF-A0A914AFI0-F1
#
_cell.length_a   1.000
_cell.length_b   1.000
_cell.length_c   1.000
_cell.angle_alpha   90.00
_cell.angle_beta   90.00
_cell.angle_gamma   90.00
#
_symmetry.space_group_name_H-M   'P 1'
#
loop_
_entity.id
_entity.type
_entity.pdbx_description
1 polymer ?
#
loop_
_entity_poly.entity_id
_entity_poly.type
_entity_poly.pdbx_seq_one_letter_code
_entity_poly.pdbx_strand_id
1 'polypeptide(L)'
;MESKFKLAFLFLGLQAFLAGTVESSHFRGVSLSWRATDDPNEVDIDWRFWFRRSGSYRYCDQTHIANATQIDTGEYLKCDQCSYPQITRITYECTDYSLAEDWQTGVGNTRFTIDPGLTTFDIRYTECCWIPLGNSPSSYSAQAHVDLNPRNGVINSSPITSWMPVTRIQRGCQATLNIPKTDPDGDEVKCRWASSSAEGGNVTPVQNATLDQNTCVVTIDAASLSGWYAVALIVEDFATPSSVTAMSKVPLQFLVNVYLSYDPCDDKPVLIDPSPAQGNCYGLAPGKTFSAQIRARAAYSQITEMETTSPVGMTTTAVSLVPGKMDEYYIVATWTPTDNQMETHIFCFNALDSDGYTSEVRCVYLTVKAPLSVIQSWPADGSVVPSNLGVWTFKFNQSVTIETATTNMLFRNQYNNMYMFSGSVTQGAPDTIQVSLQGWLSANYWYSVSLSEGVVKSGDSCPVSSEGYDMRVYTTYAWWTTSATEGFGTEVATTPMEGMIMTTEVREEMVPRFPTTPGDWITMPAENEETTAVIEAATIQLTPPHHGNTQPPPSPTMDCSDSGMTVFIPRSVIGDALASHLHFLDPACVGSHHNASHVKIATTYNRCGTFMEVRGENVIFFNVVQDEAVPITPGEVITRDLDIEIPVQCIMDLEGIGEISFRPDTSKITFGEDGFGSFNFSLRLYPTNDYATPYQPADYPIDVTMGEKLYFEARTWSEPNLELFVQTCRATPTSNPDDFHRYTFIQDGCIEDNTVVFRPSYDPDVERFEIDVFAFIDTLPQPLVYVHCDMILCNSSDASSRCALGCPTGNINSLLSMRRRHARSASGSRAYAITQGPISVVKQEGGKETKSEMSSVQLPVLLTTVCLLVGCVLVLGTLVVVMRRRKQRVYAYQPLMVNEED
;
A
#
# COMPACT_ATOMS: atom_id res chain seq x y z
N MET A 1 -62.64 18.26 -33.85
CA MET A 1 -61.34 18.93 -34.10
C MET A 1 -60.78 19.51 -32.80
N GLU A 2 -60.72 18.89 -31.62
CA GLU A 2 -60.81 17.48 -31.16
C GLU A 2 -60.28 16.44 -32.15
N SER A 3 -59.20 15.75 -31.74
CA SER A 3 -58.16 15.23 -32.65
C SER A 3 -57.49 16.38 -33.44
N LYS A 4 -56.16 16.54 -33.47
CA LYS A 4 -55.08 15.54 -33.29
C LYS A 4 -54.02 15.90 -32.23
N PHE A 5 -53.98 17.13 -31.71
CA PHE A 5 -52.83 17.65 -30.94
C PHE A 5 -52.56 17.00 -29.56
N LYS A 6 -53.53 16.30 -28.96
CA LYS A 6 -53.37 15.65 -27.65
C LYS A 6 -52.65 14.30 -27.68
N LEU A 7 -52.31 13.75 -28.85
CA LEU A 7 -51.84 12.35 -28.97
C LEU A 7 -50.35 12.18 -29.28
N ALA A 8 -49.72 13.11 -30.01
CA ALA A 8 -48.31 12.97 -30.42
C ALA A 8 -47.31 13.33 -29.31
N PHE A 9 -47.52 14.46 -28.62
CA PHE A 9 -46.61 14.96 -27.59
C PHE A 9 -46.53 14.08 -26.34
N LEU A 10 -47.55 13.25 -26.07
CA LEU A 10 -47.54 12.31 -24.94
C LEU A 10 -46.73 11.03 -25.21
N PHE A 11 -46.47 10.68 -26.48
CA PHE A 11 -45.77 9.46 -26.84
C PHE A 11 -44.28 9.69 -27.13
N LEU A 12 -43.94 10.68 -27.96
CA LEU A 12 -42.53 10.94 -28.32
C LEU A 12 -41.72 11.57 -27.18
N GLY A 13 -42.33 12.42 -26.36
CA GLY A 13 -41.63 13.06 -25.23
C GLY A 13 -41.33 12.12 -24.06
N LEU A 14 -42.04 10.98 -23.96
CA LEU A 14 -41.94 10.08 -22.81
C LEU A 14 -41.03 8.86 -23.08
N GLN A 15 -40.82 8.47 -24.35
CA GLN A 15 -39.87 7.40 -24.69
C GLN A 15 -38.40 7.84 -24.64
N ALA A 16 -38.12 9.14 -24.77
CA ALA A 16 -36.74 9.68 -24.70
C ALA A 16 -36.20 9.84 -23.26
N PHE A 17 -37.01 9.55 -22.23
CA PHE A 17 -36.62 9.74 -20.82
C PHE A 17 -36.06 8.47 -20.15
N LEU A 18 -35.95 7.35 -20.88
CA LEU A 18 -35.46 6.06 -20.37
C LEU A 18 -34.52 5.35 -21.36
N ALA A 19 -33.77 6.11 -22.16
CA ALA A 19 -32.55 5.60 -22.80
C ALA A 19 -31.39 5.82 -21.81
N GLY A 20 -31.07 4.80 -21.01
CA GLY A 20 -29.94 4.86 -20.09
C GLY A 20 -28.61 4.79 -20.85
N THR A 21 -27.73 5.74 -20.60
CA THR A 21 -26.32 5.73 -21.03
C THR A 21 -25.43 6.12 -19.85
N VAL A 22 -25.30 5.19 -18.90
CA VAL A 22 -24.36 5.27 -17.76
C VAL A 22 -23.31 4.18 -17.92
N GLU A 23 -22.49 4.31 -18.96
CA GLU A 23 -21.29 3.53 -19.18
C GLU A 23 -20.17 4.49 -19.59
N SER A 24 -19.20 4.66 -18.69
CA SER A 24 -18.09 5.62 -18.81
C SER A 24 -16.75 4.88 -18.87
N SER A 25 -16.55 4.13 -19.95
CA SER A 25 -15.32 3.42 -20.24
C SER A 25 -14.33 4.31 -21.01
N HIS A 26 -13.22 4.66 -20.36
CA HIS A 26 -11.99 5.08 -21.05
C HIS A 26 -10.97 3.95 -20.86
N PHE A 27 -11.00 3.00 -21.78
CA PHE A 27 -10.19 1.79 -21.74
C PHE A 27 -8.70 2.11 -21.88
N ARG A 28 -7.90 1.47 -21.03
CA ARG A 28 -6.43 1.51 -21.05
C ARG A 28 -5.81 0.17 -21.42
N GLY A 29 -6.58 -0.92 -21.40
CA GLY A 29 -6.14 -2.21 -21.92
C GLY A 29 -6.69 -3.45 -21.18
N VAL A 30 -6.16 -4.61 -21.57
CA VAL A 30 -6.56 -5.94 -21.06
C VAL A 30 -5.44 -6.97 -21.21
N SER A 31 -5.40 -7.93 -20.30
CA SER A 31 -4.89 -9.29 -20.52
C SER A 31 -6.02 -10.30 -20.30
N LEU A 32 -6.12 -11.34 -21.13
CA LEU A 32 -7.18 -12.35 -21.07
C LEU A 32 -6.60 -13.75 -21.32
N SER A 33 -6.38 -14.51 -20.25
CA SER A 33 -5.86 -15.88 -20.26
C SER A 33 -6.94 -16.89 -19.83
N TRP A 34 -6.63 -18.16 -19.95
CA TRP A 34 -7.46 -19.27 -19.51
C TRP A 34 -6.58 -20.50 -19.19
N ARG A 35 -7.08 -21.38 -18.32
CA ARG A 35 -6.40 -22.62 -17.92
C ARG A 35 -7.36 -23.80 -17.97
N ALA A 36 -6.86 -24.97 -18.37
CA ALA A 36 -7.61 -26.21 -18.32
C ALA A 36 -7.90 -26.64 -16.87
N THR A 37 -8.85 -27.55 -16.69
CA THR A 37 -9.22 -28.09 -15.38
C THR A 37 -9.25 -29.63 -15.44
N ASP A 38 -9.38 -30.29 -14.28
CA ASP A 38 -9.49 -31.76 -14.21
C ASP A 38 -10.75 -32.31 -14.93
N ASP A 39 -11.77 -31.48 -15.16
CA ASP A 39 -12.91 -31.82 -16.02
C ASP A 39 -12.68 -31.25 -17.43
N PRO A 40 -12.58 -32.07 -18.49
CA PRO A 40 -12.36 -31.61 -19.86
C PRO A 40 -13.57 -30.84 -20.46
N ASN A 41 -14.68 -30.73 -19.73
CA ASN A 41 -15.84 -29.91 -20.08
C ASN A 41 -15.85 -28.55 -19.34
N GLU A 42 -14.86 -28.25 -18.49
CA GLU A 42 -14.73 -26.98 -17.78
C GLU A 42 -13.38 -26.31 -18.04
N VAL A 43 -13.42 -25.00 -18.23
CA VAL A 43 -12.25 -24.12 -18.34
C VAL A 43 -12.36 -23.00 -17.30
N ASP A 44 -11.26 -22.65 -16.64
CA ASP A 44 -11.17 -21.41 -15.87
C ASP A 44 -10.64 -20.31 -16.79
N ILE A 45 -11.27 -19.13 -16.77
CA ILE A 45 -10.94 -17.99 -17.64
C ILE A 45 -10.63 -16.80 -16.74
N ASP A 46 -9.46 -16.21 -16.92
CA ASP A 46 -8.89 -15.18 -16.05
C ASP A 46 -8.58 -13.91 -16.87
N TRP A 47 -8.91 -12.75 -16.32
CA TRP A 47 -8.65 -11.47 -16.97
C TRP A 47 -8.04 -10.45 -16.02
N ARG A 48 -7.18 -9.58 -16.57
CA ARG A 48 -6.77 -8.33 -15.95
C ARG A 48 -7.20 -7.17 -16.82
N PHE A 49 -7.87 -6.19 -16.23
CA PHE A 49 -8.30 -5.00 -16.94
C PHE A 49 -7.57 -3.73 -16.48
N TRP A 50 -7.46 -2.79 -17.41
CA TRP A 50 -6.91 -1.47 -17.22
C TRP A 50 -7.91 -0.42 -17.68
N PHE A 51 -8.41 0.38 -16.74
CA PHE A 51 -9.39 1.44 -17.00
C PHE A 51 -8.89 2.77 -16.45
N ARG A 52 -9.44 3.88 -16.96
CA ARG A 52 -9.30 5.19 -16.32
C ARG A 52 -10.03 5.21 -14.98
N ARG A 53 -9.41 5.85 -13.98
CA ARG A 53 -9.93 5.95 -12.62
C ARG A 53 -11.01 7.03 -12.49
N SER A 54 -10.70 8.25 -12.94
CA SER A 54 -11.63 9.38 -12.87
C SER A 54 -12.77 9.27 -13.89
N GLY A 55 -13.95 9.76 -13.49
CA GLY A 55 -15.18 9.63 -14.27
C GLY A 55 -15.88 8.27 -14.16
N SER A 56 -15.26 7.28 -13.51
CA SER A 56 -15.96 6.06 -13.10
C SER A 56 -16.81 6.31 -11.85
N TYR A 57 -18.02 5.74 -11.84
CA TYR A 57 -18.89 5.67 -10.66
C TYR A 57 -18.52 4.52 -9.71
N ARG A 58 -17.51 3.72 -10.08
CA ARG A 58 -16.81 2.74 -9.22
C ARG A 58 -15.31 2.86 -9.49
N TYR A 59 -14.57 3.46 -8.57
CA TYR A 59 -13.12 3.66 -8.73
C TYR A 59 -12.36 2.83 -7.70
N CYS A 60 -11.14 2.40 -8.04
CA CYS A 60 -10.27 1.75 -7.07
C CYS A 60 -9.62 2.77 -6.13
N ASP A 61 -9.59 2.44 -4.84
CA ASP A 61 -8.80 3.10 -3.80
C ASP A 61 -8.35 2.05 -2.78
N GLN A 62 -7.61 2.48 -1.75
CA GLN A 62 -7.12 1.58 -0.71
C GLN A 62 -8.23 0.80 0.03
N THR A 63 -9.44 1.36 0.17
CA THR A 63 -10.58 0.70 0.80
C THR A 63 -11.22 -0.35 -0.11
N HIS A 64 -11.22 -0.11 -1.43
CA HIS A 64 -11.71 -1.08 -2.41
C HIS A 64 -10.77 -2.29 -2.51
N ILE A 65 -9.46 -2.07 -2.45
CA ILE A 65 -8.44 -3.14 -2.39
C ILE A 65 -8.56 -3.92 -1.07
N ALA A 66 -8.57 -3.21 0.07
CA ALA A 66 -8.61 -3.86 1.39
C ALA A 66 -9.89 -4.69 1.66
N ASN A 67 -11.01 -4.34 1.03
CA ASN A 67 -12.29 -5.04 1.19
C ASN A 67 -12.61 -6.02 0.04
N ALA A 68 -11.66 -6.34 -0.85
CA ALA A 68 -11.90 -7.21 -2.02
C ALA A 68 -13.10 -6.76 -2.88
N THR A 69 -13.27 -5.44 -3.08
CA THR A 69 -14.50 -4.89 -3.67
C THR A 69 -14.56 -5.14 -5.18
N GLN A 70 -15.53 -5.95 -5.60
CA GLN A 70 -15.79 -6.20 -7.03
C GLN A 70 -16.39 -4.98 -7.74
N ILE A 71 -15.65 -4.47 -8.71
CA ILE A 71 -16.13 -3.51 -9.70
C ILE A 71 -16.75 -4.29 -10.86
N ASP A 72 -17.96 -3.89 -11.26
CA ASP A 72 -18.69 -4.43 -12.40
C ASP A 72 -18.57 -3.45 -13.57
N THR A 73 -18.17 -3.94 -14.74
CA THR A 73 -17.90 -3.09 -15.92
C THR A 73 -19.14 -2.69 -16.71
N GLY A 74 -20.31 -3.29 -16.45
CA GLY A 74 -21.48 -3.19 -17.31
C GLY A 74 -21.66 -4.41 -18.22
N GLU A 75 -20.56 -4.90 -18.79
CA GLU A 75 -20.53 -5.70 -20.02
C GLU A 75 -20.21 -7.21 -19.83
N TYR A 76 -20.33 -7.97 -20.92
CA TYR A 76 -20.21 -9.43 -20.92
C TYR A 76 -19.01 -9.93 -21.72
N LEU A 77 -18.34 -10.94 -21.16
CA LEU A 77 -17.40 -11.80 -21.88
C LEU A 77 -18.20 -12.71 -22.82
N LYS A 78 -17.79 -12.79 -24.08
CA LYS A 78 -18.55 -13.48 -25.14
C LYS A 78 -17.76 -14.68 -25.67
N CYS A 79 -18.48 -15.70 -26.13
CA CYS A 79 -17.92 -16.84 -26.86
C CYS A 79 -18.43 -16.80 -28.30
N ASP A 80 -17.54 -16.89 -29.29
CA ASP A 80 -17.92 -16.75 -30.71
C ASP A 80 -18.47 -18.04 -31.35
N GLN A 81 -18.23 -19.21 -30.73
CA GLN A 81 -18.65 -20.54 -31.22
C GLN A 81 -19.69 -21.24 -30.35
N CYS A 82 -19.95 -20.75 -29.13
CA CYS A 82 -20.82 -21.42 -28.16
C CYS A 82 -22.32 -21.19 -28.44
N SER A 83 -23.15 -22.17 -28.04
CA SER A 83 -24.61 -22.15 -28.14
C SER A 83 -25.25 -20.99 -27.36
N TYR A 84 -24.60 -20.57 -26.27
CA TYR A 84 -24.89 -19.34 -25.54
C TYR A 84 -23.69 -18.40 -25.68
N PRO A 85 -23.82 -17.24 -26.36
CA PRO A 85 -22.69 -16.38 -26.71
C PRO A 85 -22.25 -15.44 -25.57
N GLN A 86 -22.85 -15.53 -24.39
CA GLN A 86 -22.45 -14.78 -23.18
C GLN A 86 -21.97 -15.77 -22.12
N ILE A 87 -20.70 -15.66 -21.72
CA ILE A 87 -20.07 -16.51 -20.70
C ILE A 87 -20.44 -16.01 -19.31
N THR A 88 -20.06 -14.76 -19.01
CA THR A 88 -20.28 -14.11 -17.72
C THR A 88 -20.28 -12.59 -17.88
N ARG A 89 -20.69 -11.86 -16.83
CA ARG A 89 -20.53 -10.41 -16.75
C ARG A 89 -19.13 -10.09 -16.21
N ILE A 90 -18.40 -9.21 -16.90
CA ILE A 90 -17.04 -8.85 -16.49
C ILE A 90 -17.09 -8.01 -15.21
N THR A 91 -16.61 -8.64 -14.14
CA THR A 91 -16.32 -8.05 -12.84
C THR A 91 -14.83 -8.19 -12.55
N TYR A 92 -14.26 -7.32 -11.72
CA TYR A 92 -12.89 -7.45 -11.25
C TYR A 92 -12.72 -6.92 -9.82
N GLU A 93 -11.83 -7.53 -9.06
CA GLU A 93 -11.38 -7.05 -7.77
C GLU A 93 -10.23 -6.05 -7.96
N CYS A 94 -10.30 -4.90 -7.30
CA CYS A 94 -9.23 -3.89 -7.34
C CYS A 94 -7.92 -4.44 -6.79
N THR A 95 -6.83 -4.26 -7.53
CA THR A 95 -5.46 -4.66 -7.11
C THR A 95 -4.52 -3.46 -7.01
N ASP A 96 -4.57 -2.51 -7.96
CA ASP A 96 -3.73 -1.31 -7.94
C ASP A 96 -4.45 -0.12 -8.59
N TYR A 97 -4.00 1.10 -8.29
CA TYR A 97 -4.43 2.34 -8.96
C TYR A 97 -3.32 3.39 -8.89
N SER A 98 -3.28 4.30 -9.87
CA SER A 98 -2.49 5.53 -9.79
C SER A 98 -3.41 6.75 -9.79
N LEU A 99 -3.09 7.71 -8.91
CA LEU A 99 -3.70 9.04 -8.92
C LEU A 99 -3.03 9.97 -9.94
N ALA A 100 -1.73 9.81 -10.18
CA ALA A 100 -0.96 10.67 -11.09
C ALA A 100 -1.31 10.39 -12.55
N GLU A 101 -1.30 9.11 -12.97
CA GLU A 101 -1.58 8.70 -14.35
C GLU A 101 -3.07 8.37 -14.61
N ASP A 102 -3.94 8.56 -13.61
CA ASP A 102 -5.40 8.44 -13.69
C ASP A 102 -5.89 7.05 -14.18
N TRP A 103 -5.33 5.98 -13.61
CA TRP A 103 -5.64 4.60 -13.97
C TRP A 103 -6.00 3.73 -12.77
N GLN A 104 -6.75 2.65 -13.02
CA GLN A 104 -7.03 1.58 -12.07
C GLN A 104 -6.91 0.21 -12.75
N THR A 105 -6.53 -0.80 -11.98
CA THR A 105 -6.47 -2.19 -12.43
C THR A 105 -7.12 -3.15 -11.43
N GLY A 106 -7.60 -4.25 -11.98
CA GLY A 106 -8.13 -5.36 -11.22
C GLY A 106 -8.11 -6.63 -12.04
N VAL A 107 -8.17 -7.76 -11.32
CA VAL A 107 -8.31 -9.08 -11.92
C VAL A 107 -9.67 -9.67 -11.59
N GLY A 108 -10.16 -10.54 -12.45
CA GLY A 108 -11.35 -11.35 -12.18
C GLY A 108 -11.29 -12.64 -12.98
N ASN A 109 -12.12 -13.60 -12.59
CA ASN A 109 -12.18 -14.87 -13.28
C ASN A 109 -13.58 -15.48 -13.27
N THR A 110 -13.75 -16.52 -14.07
CA THR A 110 -14.92 -17.39 -14.04
C THR A 110 -14.51 -18.80 -14.44
N ARG A 111 -15.14 -19.79 -13.81
CA ARG A 111 -15.28 -21.10 -14.42
C ARG A 111 -16.35 -21.05 -15.51
N PHE A 112 -16.15 -21.76 -16.61
CA PHE A 112 -17.11 -21.88 -17.70
C PHE A 112 -17.24 -23.34 -18.14
N THR A 113 -18.48 -23.85 -18.12
CA THR A 113 -18.82 -25.17 -18.64
C THR A 113 -19.07 -25.08 -20.15
N ILE A 114 -18.38 -25.92 -20.91
CA ILE A 114 -18.27 -25.86 -22.37
C ILE A 114 -19.36 -26.69 -23.03
N ASP A 115 -19.76 -26.33 -24.25
CA ASP A 115 -20.70 -27.12 -25.06
C ASP A 115 -20.17 -28.54 -25.34
N PRO A 116 -20.98 -29.61 -25.19
CA PRO A 116 -20.53 -30.99 -25.38
C PRO A 116 -19.89 -31.26 -26.76
N GLY A 117 -18.58 -31.50 -26.76
CA GLY A 117 -17.78 -31.79 -27.96
C GLY A 117 -17.12 -30.57 -28.63
N LEU A 118 -17.24 -29.37 -28.06
CA LEU A 118 -16.49 -28.19 -28.46
C LEU A 118 -15.13 -28.17 -27.75
N THR A 119 -14.02 -28.49 -28.45
CA THR A 119 -12.67 -28.45 -27.86
C THR A 119 -11.83 -27.23 -28.26
N THR A 120 -12.29 -26.44 -29.23
CA THR A 120 -11.61 -25.19 -29.66
C THR A 120 -12.62 -24.07 -29.88
N PHE A 121 -12.39 -22.88 -29.33
CA PHE A 121 -13.28 -21.72 -29.47
C PHE A 121 -12.55 -20.40 -29.17
N ASP A 122 -13.16 -19.28 -29.52
CA ASP A 122 -12.67 -17.93 -29.24
C ASP A 122 -13.50 -17.27 -28.14
N ILE A 123 -12.81 -16.77 -27.11
CA ILE A 123 -13.37 -15.92 -26.05
C ILE A 123 -13.06 -14.46 -26.40
N ARG A 124 -14.05 -13.58 -26.34
CA ARG A 124 -13.90 -12.20 -26.82
C ARG A 124 -14.56 -11.16 -25.90
N TYR A 125 -13.83 -10.08 -25.67
CA TYR A 125 -14.32 -8.83 -25.06
C TYR A 125 -14.22 -7.72 -26.10
N THR A 126 -15.26 -6.88 -26.25
CA THR A 126 -15.34 -5.85 -27.29
C THR A 126 -16.25 -4.73 -26.83
N GLU A 127 -15.75 -3.50 -26.84
CA GLU A 127 -16.46 -2.29 -26.40
C GLU A 127 -15.78 -1.03 -26.98
N CYS A 128 -16.22 0.12 -26.50
CA CYS A 128 -15.61 1.43 -26.64
C CYS A 128 -15.43 2.09 -25.25
N CYS A 129 -14.76 3.21 -25.08
CA CYS A 129 -13.80 3.81 -26.01
C CYS A 129 -12.38 3.60 -25.47
N TRP A 130 -11.40 3.42 -26.35
CA TRP A 130 -10.05 3.91 -26.07
C TRP A 130 -10.10 5.42 -25.79
N ILE A 131 -9.11 5.94 -25.06
CA ILE A 131 -8.79 7.37 -25.14
C ILE A 131 -8.46 7.77 -26.59
N PRO A 132 -8.34 9.07 -26.95
CA PRO A 132 -7.90 9.46 -28.29
C PRO A 132 -6.46 8.98 -28.59
N LEU A 133 -6.31 8.07 -29.56
CA LEU A 133 -5.03 7.44 -29.91
C LEU A 133 -4.54 7.83 -31.31
N GLY A 134 -3.22 7.86 -31.50
CA GLY A 134 -2.57 8.08 -32.80
C GLY A 134 -2.62 6.89 -33.76
N ASN A 135 -3.05 5.70 -33.31
CA ASN A 135 -2.96 4.43 -34.05
C ASN A 135 -4.20 3.51 -33.93
N SER A 136 -5.37 4.03 -33.54
CA SER A 136 -6.58 3.21 -33.31
C SER A 136 -7.88 3.98 -33.59
N PRO A 137 -8.93 3.35 -34.17
CA PRO A 137 -10.21 4.00 -34.51
C PRO A 137 -11.18 4.10 -33.32
N SER A 138 -10.68 4.32 -32.10
CA SER A 138 -11.42 4.47 -30.82
C SER A 138 -12.16 3.25 -30.25
N SER A 139 -12.59 2.25 -31.04
CA SER A 139 -13.13 0.99 -30.50
C SER A 139 -12.02 0.00 -30.13
N TYR A 140 -12.28 -0.89 -29.17
CA TYR A 140 -11.36 -1.94 -28.77
C TYR A 140 -12.00 -3.33 -28.86
N SER A 141 -11.16 -4.34 -29.09
CA SER A 141 -11.55 -5.74 -29.10
C SER A 141 -10.33 -6.57 -28.72
N ALA A 142 -10.52 -7.53 -27.84
CA ALA A 142 -9.52 -8.49 -27.42
C ALA A 142 -10.13 -9.89 -27.51
N GLN A 143 -9.46 -10.79 -28.21
CA GLN A 143 -9.89 -12.15 -28.44
C GLN A 143 -8.79 -13.11 -28.01
N ALA A 144 -9.14 -14.04 -27.12
CA ALA A 144 -8.31 -15.18 -26.74
C ALA A 144 -8.79 -16.43 -27.48
N HIS A 145 -7.86 -17.27 -27.92
CA HIS A 145 -8.16 -18.56 -28.53
C HIS A 145 -7.95 -19.68 -27.52
N VAL A 146 -8.92 -20.58 -27.44
CA VAL A 146 -8.94 -21.75 -26.56
C VAL A 146 -8.74 -23.00 -27.39
N ASP A 147 -7.79 -23.85 -26.99
CA ASP A 147 -7.58 -25.19 -27.54
C ASP A 147 -7.36 -26.17 -26.37
N LEU A 148 -8.35 -27.02 -26.10
CA LEU A 148 -8.35 -28.00 -25.00
C LEU A 148 -8.03 -29.41 -25.51
N ASN A 149 -7.45 -29.58 -26.71
CA ASN A 149 -7.12 -30.90 -27.24
C ASN A 149 -5.90 -31.49 -26.49
N PRO A 150 -6.03 -32.64 -25.78
CA PRO A 150 -4.96 -33.11 -24.90
C PRO A 150 -3.71 -33.61 -25.66
N ARG A 151 -2.53 -33.27 -25.14
CA ARG A 151 -1.21 -33.68 -25.65
C ARG A 151 -0.47 -34.48 -24.59
N ASN A 152 0.01 -35.68 -24.96
CA ASN A 152 0.76 -36.60 -24.07
C ASN A 152 0.07 -36.98 -22.74
N GLY A 153 -1.23 -36.67 -22.58
CA GLY A 153 -2.00 -36.88 -21.35
C GLY A 153 -2.26 -35.61 -20.54
N VAL A 154 -1.70 -34.46 -20.91
CA VAL A 154 -1.96 -33.14 -20.33
C VAL A 154 -2.97 -32.39 -21.22
N ILE A 155 -3.86 -31.61 -20.61
CA ILE A 155 -4.74 -30.68 -21.33
C ILE A 155 -4.04 -29.32 -21.39
N ASN A 156 -3.87 -28.79 -22.61
CA ASN A 156 -3.21 -27.51 -22.88
C ASN A 156 -3.82 -26.36 -22.06
N SER A 157 -2.99 -25.45 -21.56
CA SER A 157 -3.40 -24.22 -20.88
C SER A 157 -2.67 -23.00 -21.47
N SER A 158 -3.34 -21.85 -21.55
CA SER A 158 -2.77 -20.70 -22.25
C SER A 158 -1.65 -19.98 -21.48
N PRO A 159 -0.75 -19.26 -22.18
CA PRO A 159 0.35 -18.55 -21.56
C PRO A 159 -0.12 -17.32 -20.78
N ILE A 160 0.39 -17.17 -19.57
CA ILE A 160 0.04 -16.06 -18.66
C ILE A 160 0.92 -14.84 -18.97
N THR A 161 0.30 -13.66 -19.08
CA THR A 161 0.97 -12.39 -19.33
C THR A 161 0.28 -11.22 -18.62
N SER A 162 1.03 -10.18 -18.25
CA SER A 162 0.54 -8.92 -17.69
C SER A 162 1.55 -7.81 -17.94
N TRP A 163 1.13 -6.55 -17.83
CA TRP A 163 2.01 -5.39 -17.99
C TRP A 163 1.51 -4.20 -17.15
N MET A 164 2.21 -3.07 -17.25
CA MET A 164 1.77 -1.80 -16.67
C MET A 164 0.64 -1.17 -17.52
N PRO A 165 -0.31 -0.44 -16.91
CA PRO A 165 -1.49 0.11 -17.61
C PRO A 165 -1.11 1.23 -18.60
N VAL A 166 -0.05 1.96 -18.26
CA VAL A 166 0.57 3.02 -19.05
C VAL A 166 2.08 2.77 -19.06
N THR A 167 2.72 3.05 -20.19
CA THR A 167 4.18 3.10 -20.32
C THR A 167 4.55 4.46 -20.90
N ARG A 168 5.36 5.24 -20.18
CA ARG A 168 5.73 6.61 -20.59
C ARG A 168 7.05 6.58 -21.34
N ILE A 169 7.14 7.28 -22.48
CA ILE A 169 8.35 7.35 -23.32
C ILE A 169 8.61 8.81 -23.66
N GLN A 170 9.84 9.28 -23.41
CA GLN A 170 10.25 10.61 -23.85
C GLN A 170 10.43 10.64 -25.38
N ARG A 171 9.83 11.63 -26.05
CA ARG A 171 10.07 11.91 -27.46
C ARG A 171 11.55 12.18 -27.73
N GLY A 172 12.10 11.51 -28.75
CA GLY A 172 13.54 11.56 -29.06
C GLY A 172 14.31 10.34 -28.56
N CYS A 173 13.74 9.60 -27.62
CA CYS A 173 14.38 8.44 -27.00
C CYS A 173 13.87 7.12 -27.57
N GLN A 174 14.66 6.06 -27.40
CA GLN A 174 14.25 4.69 -27.66
C GLN A 174 13.87 4.02 -26.33
N ALA A 175 12.77 3.27 -26.32
CA ALA A 175 12.37 2.44 -25.19
C ALA A 175 12.31 0.96 -25.59
N THR A 176 12.60 0.08 -24.63
CA THR A 176 12.59 -1.38 -24.79
C THR A 176 11.73 -1.99 -23.69
N LEU A 177 10.70 -2.72 -24.09
CA LEU A 177 9.67 -3.28 -23.21
C LEU A 177 9.77 -4.80 -23.23
N ASN A 178 10.17 -5.38 -22.09
CA ASN A 178 10.42 -6.81 -21.94
C ASN A 178 9.14 -7.50 -21.42
N ILE A 179 8.21 -7.78 -22.33
CA ILE A 179 6.89 -8.32 -21.98
C ILE A 179 7.02 -9.68 -21.26
N PRO A 180 6.52 -9.82 -20.02
CA PRO A 180 6.62 -11.08 -19.29
C PRO A 180 5.63 -12.09 -19.86
N LYS A 181 6.06 -13.34 -19.85
CA LYS A 181 5.32 -14.48 -20.37
C LYS A 181 5.77 -15.71 -19.61
N THR A 182 4.83 -16.56 -19.25
CA THR A 182 5.12 -17.89 -18.72
C THR A 182 4.05 -18.84 -19.20
N ASP A 183 4.41 -20.10 -19.36
CA ASP A 183 3.48 -21.15 -19.69
C ASP A 183 3.22 -22.05 -18.46
N PRO A 184 1.96 -22.45 -18.17
CA PRO A 184 1.68 -23.35 -17.05
C PRO A 184 2.09 -24.81 -17.29
N ASP A 185 2.02 -25.32 -18.53
CA ASP A 185 2.32 -26.71 -18.86
C ASP A 185 3.70 -26.91 -19.52
N GLY A 186 4.29 -25.83 -20.03
CA GLY A 186 5.70 -25.71 -20.39
C GLY A 186 5.97 -25.54 -21.88
N ASP A 187 4.97 -25.20 -22.68
CA ASP A 187 5.10 -24.97 -24.11
C ASP A 187 5.89 -23.68 -24.46
N GLU A 188 6.38 -23.57 -25.71
CA GLU A 188 7.21 -22.44 -26.14
C GLU A 188 6.36 -21.20 -26.41
N VAL A 189 6.38 -20.22 -25.51
CA VAL A 189 5.65 -18.96 -25.71
C VAL A 189 6.39 -17.99 -26.63
N LYS A 190 5.71 -17.49 -27.67
CA LYS A 190 6.16 -16.41 -28.57
C LYS A 190 5.12 -15.29 -28.62
N CYS A 191 5.47 -14.14 -29.20
CA CYS A 191 4.53 -13.00 -29.32
C CYS A 191 4.53 -12.40 -30.71
N ARG A 192 3.38 -11.87 -31.13
CA ARG A 192 3.22 -11.08 -32.36
C ARG A 192 2.32 -9.88 -32.13
N TRP A 193 2.26 -8.99 -33.10
CA TRP A 193 1.23 -7.95 -33.14
C TRP A 193 -0.15 -8.55 -33.41
N ALA A 194 -1.19 -7.91 -32.89
CA ALA A 194 -2.57 -8.21 -33.26
C ALA A 194 -2.77 -8.04 -34.78
N SER A 195 -3.45 -9.00 -35.40
CA SER A 195 -3.58 -9.14 -36.86
C SER A 195 -5.00 -8.95 -37.37
N SER A 196 -6.00 -9.11 -36.49
CA SER A 196 -7.43 -9.01 -36.82
C SER A 196 -8.13 -7.91 -36.03
N SER A 197 -9.31 -7.52 -36.50
CA SER A 197 -10.19 -6.58 -35.80
C SER A 197 -10.74 -7.13 -34.48
N ALA A 198 -10.79 -8.46 -34.31
CA ALA A 198 -11.19 -9.13 -33.08
C ALA A 198 -10.03 -9.27 -32.08
N GLU A 199 -8.82 -9.52 -32.58
CA GLU A 199 -7.58 -9.62 -31.78
C GLU A 199 -7.17 -8.27 -31.15
N GLY A 200 -7.38 -7.16 -31.86
CA GLY A 200 -6.84 -5.85 -31.47
C GLY A 200 -7.67 -4.62 -31.81
N GLY A 201 -8.96 -4.74 -32.15
CA GLY A 201 -9.84 -3.58 -32.41
C GLY A 201 -9.46 -2.70 -33.62
N ASN A 202 -8.55 -3.17 -34.49
CA ASN A 202 -7.84 -2.39 -35.52
C ASN A 202 -6.79 -1.38 -34.99
N VAL A 203 -6.26 -1.58 -33.78
CA VAL A 203 -5.00 -0.94 -33.35
C VAL A 203 -3.89 -1.40 -34.31
N THR A 204 -3.19 -0.44 -34.93
CA THR A 204 -1.98 -0.75 -35.72
C THR A 204 -0.73 -0.66 -34.84
N PRO A 205 0.36 -1.40 -35.14
CA PRO A 205 1.62 -1.24 -34.43
C PRO A 205 2.09 0.22 -34.41
N VAL A 206 2.64 0.66 -33.29
CA VAL A 206 3.16 2.03 -33.13
C VAL A 206 4.21 2.30 -34.21
N GLN A 207 4.18 3.50 -34.80
CA GLN A 207 5.14 3.86 -35.86
C GLN A 207 6.58 3.72 -35.34
N ASN A 208 7.44 3.10 -36.14
CA ASN A 208 8.84 2.75 -35.82
C ASN A 208 9.00 1.73 -34.67
N ALA A 209 7.94 1.06 -34.22
CA ALA A 209 8.07 -0.06 -33.28
C ALA A 209 8.50 -1.35 -33.99
N THR A 210 9.34 -2.13 -33.30
CA THR A 210 9.74 -3.49 -33.66
C THR A 210 9.44 -4.45 -32.52
N LEU A 211 9.34 -5.74 -32.84
CA LEU A 211 9.07 -6.83 -31.90
C LEU A 211 9.94 -8.03 -32.27
N ASP A 212 10.79 -8.48 -31.34
CA ASP A 212 11.34 -9.84 -31.42
C ASP A 212 10.29 -10.82 -30.89
N GLN A 213 9.83 -11.71 -31.77
CA GLN A 213 8.75 -12.65 -31.47
C GLN A 213 9.17 -13.74 -30.49
N ASN A 214 10.46 -14.12 -30.46
CA ASN A 214 10.95 -15.21 -29.62
C ASN A 214 11.25 -14.73 -28.19
N THR A 215 11.76 -13.51 -28.02
CA THR A 215 11.99 -12.93 -26.69
C THR A 215 10.81 -12.11 -26.16
N CYS A 216 9.84 -11.75 -27.02
CA CYS A 216 8.73 -10.84 -26.74
C CYS A 216 9.16 -9.42 -26.35
N VAL A 217 10.33 -8.99 -26.82
CA VAL A 217 10.86 -7.65 -26.58
C VAL A 217 10.33 -6.69 -27.65
N VAL A 218 9.53 -5.70 -27.23
CA VAL A 218 9.10 -4.59 -28.07
C VAL A 218 10.11 -3.44 -27.95
N THR A 219 10.59 -2.90 -29.07
CA THR A 219 11.41 -1.67 -29.07
C THR A 219 10.67 -0.57 -29.82
N ILE A 220 10.60 0.63 -29.25
CA ILE A 220 9.90 1.79 -29.84
C ILE A 220 10.89 2.96 -29.97
N ASP A 221 11.09 3.44 -31.19
CA ASP A 221 11.78 4.71 -31.47
C ASP A 221 10.77 5.87 -31.47
N ALA A 222 10.83 6.72 -30.45
CA ALA A 222 9.91 7.83 -30.26
C ALA A 222 10.38 9.16 -30.89
N ALA A 223 11.39 9.20 -31.76
CA ALA A 223 11.92 10.44 -32.33
C ALA A 223 10.87 11.34 -33.01
N SER A 224 9.96 10.73 -33.79
CA SER A 224 8.90 11.44 -34.52
C SER A 224 7.52 11.40 -33.85
N LEU A 225 7.38 10.73 -32.70
CA LEU A 225 6.08 10.45 -32.07
C LEU A 225 5.67 11.55 -31.07
N SER A 226 4.38 11.60 -30.73
CA SER A 226 3.85 12.46 -29.64
C SER A 226 2.40 12.11 -29.30
N GLY A 227 2.07 12.05 -28.02
CA GLY A 227 0.73 11.71 -27.52
C GLY A 227 0.54 10.21 -27.29
N TRP A 228 -0.72 9.79 -27.21
CA TRP A 228 -1.10 8.44 -26.80
C TRP A 228 -1.20 7.46 -27.96
N TYR A 229 -0.72 6.24 -27.72
CA TYR A 229 -0.79 5.10 -28.64
C TYR A 229 -1.19 3.84 -27.84
N ALA A 230 -1.87 2.88 -28.47
CA ALA A 230 -2.03 1.54 -27.89
C ALA A 230 -0.97 0.58 -28.44
N VAL A 231 -0.46 -0.29 -27.58
CA VAL A 231 0.24 -1.52 -27.97
C VAL A 231 -0.79 -2.65 -27.90
N ALA A 232 -0.90 -3.45 -28.96
CA ALA A 232 -1.78 -4.61 -29.03
C ALA A 232 -0.98 -5.83 -29.54
N LEU A 233 -0.72 -6.75 -28.62
CA LEU A 233 0.04 -7.98 -28.83
C LEU A 233 -0.87 -9.19 -28.66
N ILE A 234 -0.50 -10.27 -29.33
CA ILE A 234 -0.98 -11.62 -29.04
C ILE A 234 0.21 -12.44 -28.57
N VAL A 235 0.09 -13.00 -27.38
CA VAL A 235 0.99 -13.99 -26.80
C VAL A 235 0.45 -15.37 -27.18
N GLU A 236 1.30 -16.21 -27.73
CA GLU A 236 0.93 -17.49 -28.36
C GLU A 236 1.87 -18.59 -27.86
N ASP A 237 1.32 -19.67 -27.31
CA ASP A 237 2.08 -20.89 -27.01
C ASP A 237 2.39 -21.70 -28.27
N PHE A 238 3.38 -22.58 -28.17
CA PHE A 238 3.76 -23.47 -29.25
C PHE A 238 4.28 -24.81 -28.68
N ALA A 239 3.44 -25.83 -28.81
CA ALA A 239 3.65 -27.28 -28.82
C ALA A 239 5.07 -27.87 -28.98
N THR A 240 5.94 -27.16 -29.70
CA THR A 240 7.41 -27.24 -29.66
C THR A 240 7.97 -25.90 -30.14
N PRO A 241 9.24 -25.55 -29.85
CA PRO A 241 9.89 -24.38 -30.45
C PRO A 241 9.85 -24.35 -31.99
N SER A 242 9.77 -25.51 -32.64
CA SER A 242 9.67 -25.67 -34.10
C SER A 242 8.24 -25.69 -34.65
N SER A 243 7.20 -25.55 -33.82
CA SER A 243 5.82 -25.44 -34.30
C SER A 243 5.59 -24.10 -35.02
N VAL A 244 4.74 -24.14 -36.04
CA VAL A 244 4.30 -22.97 -36.84
C VAL A 244 2.82 -22.65 -36.64
N THR A 245 2.12 -23.45 -35.83
CA THR A 245 0.75 -23.23 -35.38
C THR A 245 0.77 -23.13 -33.86
N ALA A 246 0.26 -22.01 -33.34
CA ALA A 246 -0.04 -21.86 -31.92
C ALA A 246 -1.21 -22.76 -31.51
N MET A 247 -1.33 -23.12 -30.22
CA MET A 247 -2.50 -23.83 -29.71
C MET A 247 -3.45 -22.83 -29.04
N SER A 248 -2.99 -22.03 -28.08
CA SER A 248 -3.76 -20.91 -27.51
C SER A 248 -3.28 -19.55 -28.02
N LYS A 249 -4.10 -18.53 -27.78
CA LYS A 249 -3.77 -17.11 -28.04
C LYS A 249 -4.29 -16.26 -26.90
N VAL A 250 -3.46 -15.35 -26.39
CA VAL A 250 -3.77 -14.47 -25.26
C VAL A 250 -3.51 -13.02 -25.68
N PRO A 251 -4.53 -12.15 -25.71
CA PRO A 251 -4.35 -10.75 -26.07
C PRO A 251 -3.77 -9.96 -24.89
N LEU A 252 -2.71 -9.20 -25.14
CA LEU A 252 -2.18 -8.20 -24.23
C LEU A 252 -2.26 -6.83 -24.89
N GLN A 253 -3.01 -5.91 -24.30
CA GLN A 253 -3.19 -4.56 -24.81
C GLN A 253 -2.94 -3.54 -23.70
N PHE A 254 -2.13 -2.51 -23.96
CA PHE A 254 -1.81 -1.44 -22.98
C PHE A 254 -1.50 -0.11 -23.65
N LEU A 255 -1.41 0.98 -22.88
CA LEU A 255 -1.14 2.32 -23.42
C LEU A 255 0.33 2.72 -23.37
N VAL A 256 0.78 3.43 -24.40
CA VAL A 256 2.05 4.15 -24.47
C VAL A 256 1.78 5.65 -24.58
N ASN A 257 2.37 6.44 -23.69
CA ASN A 257 2.31 7.90 -23.71
C ASN A 257 3.66 8.49 -24.15
N VAL A 258 3.72 9.08 -25.35
CA VAL A 258 4.93 9.77 -25.83
C VAL A 258 4.85 11.25 -25.45
N TYR A 259 5.54 11.63 -24.37
CA TYR A 259 5.59 13.00 -23.87
C TYR A 259 6.77 13.79 -24.46
N LEU A 260 6.69 15.12 -24.42
CA LEU A 260 7.76 16.01 -24.86
C LEU A 260 8.57 16.48 -23.65
N SER A 261 9.85 16.12 -23.62
CA SER A 261 10.87 16.79 -22.80
C SER A 261 12.11 17.11 -23.66
N TYR A 262 12.91 18.06 -23.21
CA TYR A 262 14.16 18.50 -23.82
C TYR A 262 15.41 17.98 -23.09
N ASP A 263 15.22 17.27 -21.97
CA ASP A 263 16.30 16.74 -21.13
C ASP A 263 16.91 15.44 -21.73
N PRO A 264 18.08 14.96 -21.27
CA PRO A 264 18.65 13.68 -21.69
C PRO A 264 17.74 12.48 -21.44
N CYS A 265 17.75 11.50 -22.34
CA CYS A 265 17.00 10.24 -22.23
C CYS A 265 17.37 9.34 -21.01
N ASP A 266 18.45 9.70 -20.32
CA ASP A 266 19.00 9.03 -19.14
C ASP A 266 18.71 9.80 -17.84
N ASP A 267 18.18 11.03 -17.93
CA ASP A 267 17.76 11.86 -16.78
C ASP A 267 16.36 11.43 -16.32
N LYS A 268 16.22 10.15 -15.99
CA LYS A 268 15.00 9.47 -15.53
C LYS A 268 15.32 8.63 -14.28
N PRO A 269 14.32 8.24 -13.46
CA PRO A 269 14.59 7.37 -12.33
C PRO A 269 15.01 5.97 -12.79
N VAL A 270 15.77 5.24 -11.97
CA VAL A 270 16.27 3.89 -12.28
C VAL A 270 16.09 2.96 -11.09
N LEU A 271 15.68 1.70 -11.34
CA LEU A 271 15.53 0.71 -10.28
C LEU A 271 16.90 0.15 -9.86
N ILE A 272 17.17 0.11 -8.56
CA ILE A 272 18.47 -0.25 -7.97
C ILE A 272 18.32 -1.30 -6.87
N ASP A 273 19.40 -2.02 -6.55
CA ASP A 273 19.41 -3.09 -5.55
C ASP A 273 18.96 -2.59 -4.16
N PRO A 274 18.05 -3.29 -3.47
CA PRO A 274 17.68 -4.70 -3.66
C PRO A 274 16.43 -4.93 -4.53
N SER A 275 16.02 -4.00 -5.39
CA SER A 275 14.91 -4.21 -6.33
C SER A 275 15.06 -5.54 -7.09
N PRO A 276 14.03 -6.40 -7.11
CA PRO A 276 14.06 -7.61 -7.92
C PRO A 276 14.47 -7.35 -9.37
N ALA A 277 15.21 -8.30 -9.96
CA ALA A 277 15.61 -8.21 -11.36
C ALA A 277 14.48 -8.68 -12.29
N GLN A 278 14.44 -8.16 -13.52
CA GLN A 278 13.50 -8.56 -14.56
C GLN A 278 13.55 -10.09 -14.76
N GLY A 279 12.39 -10.74 -14.64
CA GLY A 279 12.25 -12.18 -14.85
C GLY A 279 12.68 -13.07 -13.68
N ASN A 280 13.04 -12.51 -12.51
CA ASN A 280 13.21 -13.33 -11.30
C ASN A 280 11.93 -14.12 -11.00
N CYS A 281 12.07 -15.38 -10.57
CA CYS A 281 10.96 -16.21 -10.12
C CYS A 281 11.12 -16.58 -8.65
N TYR A 282 10.03 -16.47 -7.89
CA TYR A 282 9.97 -16.81 -6.47
C TYR A 282 8.94 -17.92 -6.27
N GLY A 283 9.41 -19.11 -5.90
CA GLY A 283 8.55 -20.23 -5.54
C GLY A 283 8.06 -20.09 -4.10
N LEU A 284 6.74 -20.11 -3.92
CA LEU A 284 6.06 -19.89 -2.65
C LEU A 284 5.13 -21.07 -2.33
N ALA A 285 4.92 -21.34 -1.05
CA ALA A 285 3.83 -22.21 -0.58
C ALA A 285 2.66 -21.35 -0.06
N PRO A 286 1.41 -21.83 -0.10
CA PRO A 286 0.28 -21.19 0.57
C PRO A 286 0.62 -20.83 2.03
N GLY A 287 0.22 -19.63 2.45
CA GLY A 287 0.52 -19.11 3.79
C GLY A 287 1.95 -18.61 4.03
N LYS A 288 2.91 -18.79 3.09
CA LYS A 288 4.27 -18.23 3.20
C LYS A 288 4.34 -16.84 2.57
N THR A 289 4.62 -15.81 3.38
CA THR A 289 4.69 -14.42 2.92
C THR A 289 5.91 -14.15 2.05
N PHE A 290 5.68 -13.70 0.81
CA PHE A 290 6.65 -13.00 -0.01
C PHE A 290 6.84 -11.57 0.51
N SER A 291 8.09 -11.11 0.57
CA SER A 291 8.43 -9.70 0.83
C SER A 291 9.62 -9.27 -0.01
N ALA A 292 9.52 -8.11 -0.65
CA ALA A 292 10.60 -7.51 -1.41
C ALA A 292 10.61 -5.99 -1.26
N GLN A 293 11.81 -5.40 -1.14
CA GLN A 293 11.99 -3.95 -1.17
C GLN A 293 12.23 -3.51 -2.62
N ILE A 294 11.31 -2.73 -3.17
CA ILE A 294 11.49 -2.05 -4.46
C ILE A 294 12.14 -0.70 -4.15
N ARG A 295 13.31 -0.44 -4.73
CA ARG A 295 14.14 0.75 -4.51
C ARG A 295 14.54 1.38 -5.84
N ALA A 296 14.35 2.68 -5.96
CA ALA A 296 14.72 3.46 -7.14
C ALA A 296 15.63 4.63 -6.75
N ARG A 297 16.44 5.09 -7.71
CA ARG A 297 17.19 6.35 -7.61
C ARG A 297 16.67 7.36 -8.63
N ALA A 298 16.49 8.60 -8.20
CA ALA A 298 16.23 9.77 -9.03
C ALA A 298 17.35 10.79 -8.80
N ALA A 299 18.07 11.19 -9.87
CA ALA A 299 19.28 12.00 -9.74
C ALA A 299 19.01 13.52 -9.61
N TYR A 300 17.87 13.98 -10.13
CA TYR A 300 17.52 15.42 -10.22
C TYR A 300 16.09 15.74 -9.76
N SER A 301 15.29 14.70 -9.51
CA SER A 301 13.85 14.70 -9.23
C SER A 301 13.55 13.88 -7.96
N GLN A 302 12.30 13.88 -7.48
CA GLN A 302 11.86 13.04 -6.36
C GLN A 302 10.94 11.91 -6.85
N ILE A 303 11.05 10.69 -6.31
CA ILE A 303 10.07 9.63 -6.62
C ILE A 303 8.75 9.97 -5.93
N THR A 304 7.70 10.13 -6.73
CA THR A 304 6.35 10.48 -6.27
C THR A 304 5.46 9.25 -6.11
N GLU A 305 5.64 8.25 -6.97
CA GLU A 305 4.86 7.01 -6.98
C GLU A 305 5.75 5.83 -7.38
N MET A 306 5.52 4.68 -6.77
CA MET A 306 6.06 3.39 -7.21
C MET A 306 4.87 2.62 -7.80
N GLU A 307 4.67 2.76 -9.11
CA GLU A 307 3.55 2.13 -9.81
C GLU A 307 3.72 0.60 -9.82
N THR A 308 2.63 -0.13 -9.56
CA THR A 308 2.60 -1.60 -9.51
C THR A 308 1.46 -2.19 -10.34
N THR A 309 1.62 -3.44 -10.79
CA THR A 309 0.49 -4.33 -11.09
C THR A 309 0.65 -5.64 -10.32
N SER A 310 -0.16 -5.80 -9.27
CA SER A 310 0.02 -6.76 -8.19
C SER A 310 -0.97 -7.94 -8.24
N PRO A 311 -0.69 -9.08 -7.57
CA PRO A 311 -1.68 -10.13 -7.32
C PRO A 311 -2.74 -9.69 -6.29
N VAL A 312 -3.87 -10.40 -6.24
CA VAL A 312 -4.92 -10.19 -5.21
C VAL A 312 -4.36 -10.40 -3.81
N GLY A 313 -4.64 -9.45 -2.92
CA GLY A 313 -4.17 -9.45 -1.52
C GLY A 313 -2.72 -9.02 -1.31
N MET A 314 -2.01 -8.56 -2.35
CA MET A 314 -0.70 -7.92 -2.18
C MET A 314 -0.87 -6.50 -1.63
N THR A 315 0.06 -6.07 -0.78
CA THR A 315 0.08 -4.72 -0.20
C THR A 315 1.47 -4.09 -0.32
N THR A 316 1.50 -2.76 -0.43
CA THR A 316 2.71 -1.95 -0.53
C THR A 316 2.76 -0.89 0.57
N THR A 317 3.95 -0.53 1.02
CA THR A 317 4.14 0.64 1.90
C THR A 317 4.08 1.95 1.10
N ALA A 318 3.84 3.07 1.76
CA ALA A 318 4.05 4.39 1.16
C ALA A 318 5.51 4.60 0.72
N VAL A 319 5.73 5.37 -0.34
CA VAL A 319 7.07 5.72 -0.86
C VAL A 319 7.85 6.43 0.23
N SER A 320 9.01 5.87 0.58
CA SER A 320 9.85 6.33 1.69
C SER A 320 11.27 6.62 1.18
N LEU A 321 11.87 7.73 1.63
CA LEU A 321 13.28 8.03 1.34
C LEU A 321 14.19 7.04 2.08
N VAL A 322 15.25 6.54 1.43
CA VAL A 322 16.24 5.67 2.07
C VAL A 322 17.04 6.49 3.10
N PRO A 323 17.10 6.10 4.39
CA PRO A 323 17.82 6.87 5.41
C PRO A 323 19.28 7.14 5.04
N GLY A 324 19.69 8.41 5.02
CA GLY A 324 21.04 8.82 4.63
C GLY A 324 21.27 8.96 3.12
N LYS A 325 20.21 8.88 2.30
CA LYS A 325 20.22 9.21 0.86
C LYS A 325 19.18 10.29 0.58
N MET A 326 19.45 11.13 -0.41
CA MET A 326 18.52 12.19 -0.87
C MET A 326 17.92 11.87 -2.25
N ASP A 327 18.56 10.95 -2.96
CA ASP A 327 18.32 10.51 -4.33
C ASP A 327 17.64 9.14 -4.41
N GLU A 328 17.57 8.38 -3.31
CA GLU A 328 17.10 6.99 -3.30
C GLU A 328 15.83 6.80 -2.45
N TYR A 329 14.83 6.16 -3.04
CA TYR A 329 13.49 5.96 -2.48
C TYR A 329 13.11 4.48 -2.54
N TYR A 330 12.22 4.02 -1.66
CA TYR A 330 11.76 2.64 -1.64
C TYR A 330 10.31 2.47 -1.18
N ILE A 331 9.75 1.31 -1.55
CA ILE A 331 8.58 0.69 -0.89
C ILE A 331 8.93 -0.74 -0.52
N VAL A 332 8.17 -1.33 0.40
CA VAL A 332 8.17 -2.79 0.62
C VAL A 332 6.84 -3.34 0.10
N ALA A 333 6.91 -4.28 -0.83
CA ALA A 333 5.78 -5.08 -1.28
C ALA A 333 5.71 -6.36 -0.44
N THR A 334 4.51 -6.74 0.01
CA THR A 334 4.27 -7.99 0.74
C THR A 334 3.02 -8.71 0.26
N TRP A 335 3.08 -10.02 0.17
CA TRP A 335 1.97 -10.86 -0.30
C TRP A 335 2.01 -12.23 0.36
N THR A 336 0.85 -12.75 0.76
CA THR A 336 0.73 -14.11 1.32
C THR A 336 -0.33 -14.87 0.53
N PRO A 337 0.05 -15.83 -0.34
CA PRO A 337 -0.90 -16.54 -1.17
C PRO A 337 -1.78 -17.51 -0.37
N THR A 338 -2.99 -17.71 -0.85
CA THR A 338 -3.94 -18.74 -0.37
C THR A 338 -3.94 -19.98 -1.26
N ASP A 339 -4.52 -21.09 -0.81
CA ASP A 339 -4.65 -22.32 -1.60
C ASP A 339 -5.42 -22.12 -2.93
N ASN A 340 -6.30 -21.11 -2.98
CA ASN A 340 -7.04 -20.74 -4.18
C ASN A 340 -6.18 -20.01 -5.25
N GLN A 341 -4.93 -19.67 -4.94
CA GLN A 341 -4.02 -18.90 -5.78
C GLN A 341 -2.80 -19.74 -6.25
N MET A 342 -2.95 -21.07 -6.25
CA MET A 342 -1.95 -22.11 -6.59
C MET A 342 -1.54 -22.12 -8.08
N GLU A 343 -0.96 -21.01 -8.55
CA GLU A 343 -0.55 -20.78 -9.94
C GLU A 343 0.61 -19.78 -10.03
N THR A 344 0.99 -19.34 -11.23
CA THR A 344 2.03 -18.30 -11.41
C THR A 344 1.42 -16.93 -11.66
N HIS A 345 1.59 -16.03 -10.69
CA HIS A 345 1.21 -14.63 -10.79
C HIS A 345 2.36 -13.79 -11.31
N ILE A 346 2.05 -12.73 -12.06
CA ILE A 346 3.05 -11.76 -12.54
C ILE A 346 2.88 -10.48 -11.74
N PHE A 347 3.97 -10.02 -11.13
CA PHE A 347 4.06 -8.75 -10.40
C PHE A 347 5.00 -7.81 -11.14
N CYS A 348 4.47 -6.70 -11.68
CA CYS A 348 5.26 -5.68 -12.36
C CYS A 348 5.35 -4.39 -11.53
N PHE A 349 6.45 -3.65 -11.67
CA PHE A 349 6.67 -2.37 -11.01
C PHE A 349 7.59 -1.42 -11.80
N ASN A 350 7.38 -0.12 -11.63
CA ASN A 350 8.29 0.96 -12.03
C ASN A 350 8.22 2.13 -11.04
N ALA A 351 9.22 3.01 -11.08
CA ALA A 351 9.19 4.27 -10.35
C ALA A 351 8.73 5.41 -11.27
N LEU A 352 7.95 6.35 -10.74
CA LEU A 352 7.52 7.60 -11.36
C LEU A 352 8.05 8.78 -10.50
N ASP A 353 8.59 9.81 -11.15
CA ASP A 353 9.14 10.98 -10.45
C ASP A 353 8.30 12.25 -10.55
N SER A 354 8.78 13.32 -9.91
CA SER A 354 8.15 14.65 -9.84
C SER A 354 8.03 15.36 -11.19
N ASP A 355 8.90 15.03 -12.14
CA ASP A 355 8.94 15.63 -13.48
C ASP A 355 8.09 14.82 -14.48
N GLY A 356 7.57 13.67 -14.03
CA GLY A 356 6.74 12.75 -14.80
C GLY A 356 7.55 11.79 -15.66
N TYR A 357 8.80 11.51 -15.30
CA TYR A 357 9.66 10.51 -15.93
C TYR A 357 9.54 9.17 -15.19
N THR A 358 9.69 8.07 -15.92
CA THR A 358 9.56 6.72 -15.38
C THR A 358 10.82 5.89 -15.59
N SER A 359 11.05 4.95 -14.69
CA SER A 359 12.12 3.96 -14.81
C SER A 359 11.83 2.94 -15.91
N GLU A 360 12.75 1.99 -16.09
CA GLU A 360 12.36 0.74 -16.73
C GLU A 360 11.27 0.04 -15.89
N VAL A 361 10.37 -0.68 -16.57
CA VAL A 361 9.46 -1.62 -15.92
C VAL A 361 10.21 -2.91 -15.63
N ARG A 362 10.08 -3.44 -14.42
CA ARG A 362 10.50 -4.80 -14.08
C ARG A 362 9.30 -5.64 -13.69
N CYS A 363 9.24 -6.87 -14.20
CA CYS A 363 8.24 -7.85 -13.85
C CYS A 363 8.92 -9.11 -13.28
N VAL A 364 8.32 -9.69 -12.25
CA VAL A 364 8.75 -10.94 -11.60
C VAL A 364 7.61 -11.93 -11.51
N TYR A 365 7.96 -13.20 -11.43
CA TYR A 365 7.02 -14.32 -11.34
C TYR A 365 6.92 -14.78 -9.88
N LEU A 366 5.69 -14.92 -9.40
CA LEU A 366 5.36 -15.39 -8.06
C LEU A 366 4.56 -16.70 -8.22
N THR A 367 5.27 -17.82 -8.12
CA THR A 367 4.71 -19.16 -8.43
C THR A 367 4.35 -19.88 -7.14
N VAL A 368 3.05 -20.03 -6.91
CA VAL A 368 2.49 -20.72 -5.74
C VAL A 368 2.38 -22.21 -6.04
N LYS A 369 2.99 -23.04 -5.19
CA LYS A 369 3.09 -24.50 -5.35
C LYS A 369 2.95 -25.21 -4.00
N ALA A 370 2.80 -26.54 -4.03
CA ALA A 370 2.81 -27.35 -2.81
C ALA A 370 4.14 -27.18 -2.03
N PRO A 371 4.10 -27.15 -0.69
CA PRO A 371 5.29 -26.91 0.14
C PRO A 371 6.37 -27.98 -0.04
N LEU A 372 7.64 -27.55 0.00
CA LEU A 372 8.78 -28.46 0.02
C LEU A 372 8.97 -29.02 1.44
N SER A 373 8.39 -30.18 1.67
CA SER A 373 8.26 -30.81 3.00
C SER A 373 9.07 -32.11 3.09
N VAL A 374 9.66 -32.38 4.27
CA VAL A 374 10.30 -33.66 4.58
C VAL A 374 9.22 -34.74 4.76
N ILE A 375 9.17 -35.71 3.85
CA ILE A 375 8.26 -36.87 3.95
C ILE A 375 8.83 -37.96 4.86
N GLN A 376 10.15 -38.02 5.01
CA GLN A 376 10.81 -39.06 5.81
C GLN A 376 12.20 -38.64 6.27
N SER A 377 12.60 -39.17 7.42
CA SER A 377 13.86 -38.86 8.08
C SER A 377 14.56 -40.13 8.56
N TRP A 378 15.90 -40.07 8.63
CA TRP A 378 16.72 -41.02 9.37
C TRP A 378 17.69 -40.26 10.29
N PRO A 379 17.62 -40.41 11.62
CA PRO A 379 16.63 -41.18 12.37
C PRO A 379 15.19 -40.72 12.13
N ALA A 380 14.24 -41.65 12.24
CA ALA A 380 12.82 -41.35 12.11
C ALA A 380 12.26 -40.76 13.42
N ASP A 381 11.10 -40.09 13.36
CA ASP A 381 10.39 -39.62 14.55
C ASP A 381 10.07 -40.79 15.51
N GLY A 382 10.21 -40.54 16.81
CA GLY A 382 10.05 -41.52 17.89
C GLY A 382 11.23 -42.50 18.07
N SER A 383 12.29 -42.44 17.26
CA SER A 383 13.36 -43.44 17.27
C SER A 383 14.34 -43.32 18.45
N VAL A 384 15.03 -44.44 18.75
CA VAL A 384 16.08 -44.53 19.76
C VAL A 384 17.45 -44.45 19.09
N VAL A 385 18.28 -43.49 19.52
CA VAL A 385 19.54 -43.11 18.84
C VAL A 385 20.71 -43.04 19.81
N PRO A 386 21.95 -43.36 19.40
CA PRO A 386 23.12 -43.20 20.25
C PRO A 386 23.50 -41.71 20.41
N SER A 387 23.98 -41.34 21.60
CA SER A 387 24.29 -39.94 21.99
C SER A 387 25.33 -39.22 21.12
N ASN A 388 26.05 -39.95 20.28
CA ASN A 388 27.10 -39.47 19.37
C ASN A 388 26.70 -39.55 17.89
N LEU A 389 25.40 -39.64 17.57
CA LEU A 389 24.93 -39.68 16.19
C LEU A 389 25.16 -38.34 15.48
N GLY A 390 26.25 -38.29 14.69
CA GLY A 390 26.62 -37.11 13.92
C GLY A 390 25.90 -36.95 12.57
N VAL A 391 25.21 -37.97 12.05
CA VAL A 391 24.62 -37.93 10.69
C VAL A 391 23.10 -38.05 10.74
N TRP A 392 22.44 -37.09 10.10
CA TRP A 392 20.99 -36.97 9.99
C TRP A 392 20.63 -36.88 8.51
N THR A 393 19.63 -37.64 8.05
CA THR A 393 19.23 -37.72 6.64
C THR A 393 17.77 -37.33 6.50
N PHE A 394 17.45 -36.49 5.51
CA PHE A 394 16.12 -35.97 5.27
C PHE A 394 15.74 -36.20 3.81
N LYS A 395 14.56 -36.79 3.59
CA LYS A 395 13.98 -37.08 2.28
C LYS A 395 12.73 -36.23 2.08
N PHE A 396 12.64 -35.56 0.94
CA PHE A 396 11.58 -34.62 0.59
C PHE A 396 10.52 -35.24 -0.33
N ASN A 397 9.40 -34.54 -0.50
CA ASN A 397 8.32 -34.90 -1.42
C ASN A 397 8.69 -34.79 -2.92
N GLN A 398 9.79 -34.12 -3.25
CA GLN A 398 10.25 -33.84 -4.61
C GLN A 398 11.80 -33.74 -4.66
N SER A 399 12.37 -33.53 -5.84
CA SER A 399 13.82 -33.32 -5.97
C SER A 399 14.24 -31.98 -5.36
N VAL A 400 15.46 -31.94 -4.82
CA VAL A 400 16.00 -30.80 -4.07
C VAL A 400 17.44 -30.46 -4.46
N THR A 401 17.75 -29.18 -4.33
CA THR A 401 19.09 -28.58 -4.47
C THR A 401 19.49 -27.88 -3.17
N ILE A 402 20.77 -27.95 -2.81
CA ILE A 402 21.28 -27.32 -1.57
C ILE A 402 21.42 -25.82 -1.76
N GLU A 403 20.69 -25.05 -0.94
CA GLU A 403 20.82 -23.59 -0.87
C GLU A 403 21.93 -23.19 0.10
N THR A 404 22.00 -23.84 1.27
CA THR A 404 23.04 -23.56 2.28
C THR A 404 23.92 -24.79 2.51
N ALA A 405 25.23 -24.66 2.23
CA ALA A 405 26.22 -25.73 2.49
C ALA A 405 26.42 -26.05 3.98
N THR A 406 25.91 -25.20 4.88
CA THR A 406 25.91 -25.39 6.34
C THR A 406 24.58 -24.95 6.92
N THR A 407 24.02 -25.75 7.84
CA THR A 407 22.78 -25.43 8.56
C THR A 407 22.97 -25.57 10.07
N ASN A 408 22.07 -24.98 10.85
CA ASN A 408 21.95 -25.21 12.28
C ASN A 408 20.76 -26.13 12.56
N MET A 409 20.98 -27.14 13.40
CA MET A 409 19.92 -27.97 13.96
C MET A 409 19.76 -27.66 15.45
N LEU A 410 18.52 -27.42 15.86
CA LEU A 410 18.16 -27.17 17.26
C LEU A 410 17.71 -28.48 17.92
N PHE A 411 18.19 -28.72 19.13
CA PHE A 411 17.83 -29.87 19.97
C PHE A 411 17.32 -29.34 21.31
N ARG A 412 16.06 -29.61 21.65
CA ARG A 412 15.44 -29.21 22.92
C ARG A 412 15.06 -30.45 23.72
N ASN A 413 15.60 -30.61 24.92
CA ASN A 413 15.29 -31.77 25.76
C ASN A 413 13.94 -31.64 26.49
N GLN A 414 13.48 -32.73 27.11
CA GLN A 414 12.26 -32.80 27.94
C GLN A 414 12.23 -31.85 29.17
N TYR A 415 13.33 -31.15 29.48
CA TYR A 415 13.44 -30.13 30.53
C TYR A 415 13.56 -28.71 29.95
N ASN A 416 13.25 -28.54 28.66
CA ASN A 416 13.34 -27.31 27.88
C ASN A 416 14.78 -26.78 27.66
N ASN A 417 15.83 -27.54 28.01
CA ASN A 417 17.21 -27.16 27.72
C ASN A 417 17.46 -27.23 26.21
N MET A 418 17.94 -26.14 25.62
CA MET A 418 18.27 -26.02 24.20
C MET A 418 19.76 -26.20 23.94
N TYR A 419 20.08 -26.96 22.89
CA TYR A 419 21.42 -27.19 22.35
C TYR A 419 21.34 -26.94 20.85
N MET A 420 22.25 -26.14 20.28
CA MET A 420 22.28 -25.85 18.85
C MET A 420 23.60 -26.34 18.27
N PHE A 421 23.54 -27.12 17.20
CA PHE A 421 24.71 -27.65 16.52
C PHE A 421 24.69 -27.24 15.05
N SER A 422 25.80 -26.65 14.59
CA SER A 422 26.03 -26.42 13.16
C SER A 422 26.49 -27.71 12.50
N GLY A 423 26.06 -27.95 11.26
CA GLY A 423 26.49 -29.08 10.45
C GLY A 423 26.63 -28.75 8.97
N SER A 424 27.46 -29.52 8.28
CA SER A 424 27.62 -29.45 6.82
C SER A 424 26.50 -30.23 6.12
N VAL A 425 25.93 -29.65 5.07
CA VAL A 425 24.87 -30.24 4.25
C VAL A 425 25.48 -30.85 2.99
N THR A 426 25.12 -32.09 2.67
CA THR A 426 25.61 -32.83 1.50
C THR A 426 24.46 -33.54 0.78
N GLN A 427 24.45 -33.50 -0.55
CA GLN A 427 23.41 -34.15 -1.36
C GLN A 427 23.56 -35.68 -1.30
N GLY A 428 22.44 -36.38 -1.13
CA GLY A 428 22.34 -37.83 -1.29
C GLY A 428 21.73 -38.18 -2.64
N ALA A 429 20.57 -38.84 -2.62
CA ALA A 429 19.70 -38.99 -3.79
C ALA A 429 19.12 -37.63 -4.24
N PRO A 430 18.48 -37.52 -5.42
CA PRO A 430 17.91 -36.26 -5.92
C PRO A 430 16.87 -35.63 -4.98
N ASP A 431 16.19 -36.43 -4.16
CA ASP A 431 15.15 -36.04 -3.19
C ASP A 431 15.66 -36.00 -1.74
N THR A 432 16.97 -36.18 -1.51
CA THR A 432 17.51 -36.51 -0.17
C THR A 432 18.79 -35.73 0.13
N ILE A 433 18.89 -35.17 1.34
CA ILE A 433 20.12 -34.58 1.90
C ILE A 433 20.60 -35.31 3.15
N GLN A 434 21.88 -35.12 3.47
CA GLN A 434 22.47 -35.49 4.76
C GLN A 434 23.07 -34.26 5.43
N VAL A 435 22.84 -34.11 6.73
CA VAL A 435 23.44 -33.10 7.60
C VAL A 435 24.40 -33.80 8.56
N SER A 436 25.67 -33.40 8.52
CA SER A 436 26.71 -33.92 9.42
C SER A 436 27.04 -32.90 10.52
N LEU A 437 26.60 -33.19 11.74
CA LEU A 437 26.80 -32.39 12.94
C LEU A 437 28.10 -32.75 13.66
N GLN A 438 28.71 -31.76 14.33
CA GLN A 438 29.79 -31.98 15.30
C GLN A 438 29.28 -31.72 16.73
N GLY A 439 29.00 -32.78 17.48
CA GLY A 439 28.43 -32.67 18.82
C GLY A 439 28.18 -34.01 19.49
N TRP A 440 27.77 -33.94 20.76
CA TRP A 440 27.30 -35.08 21.58
C TRP A 440 26.07 -34.62 22.36
N LEU A 441 25.00 -35.40 22.34
CA LEU A 441 23.81 -35.18 23.17
C LEU A 441 24.01 -35.80 24.56
N SER A 442 23.25 -35.34 25.56
CA SER A 442 23.20 -36.01 26.86
C SER A 442 22.33 -37.25 26.75
N ALA A 443 22.85 -38.42 27.13
CA ALA A 443 22.13 -39.69 27.03
C ALA A 443 21.02 -39.85 28.09
N ASN A 444 20.01 -40.65 27.75
CA ASN A 444 18.78 -40.97 28.49
C ASN A 444 17.75 -39.82 28.55
N TYR A 445 17.78 -38.91 27.58
CA TYR A 445 16.78 -37.84 27.42
C TYR A 445 16.05 -37.96 26.08
N TRP A 446 14.77 -37.60 26.08
CA TRP A 446 14.06 -37.22 24.88
C TRP A 446 14.50 -35.83 24.41
N TYR A 447 14.64 -35.67 23.10
CA TYR A 447 14.86 -34.40 22.43
C TYR A 447 13.80 -34.21 21.33
N SER A 448 13.25 -33.00 21.21
CA SER A 448 12.75 -32.53 19.92
C SER A 448 13.92 -31.98 19.10
N VAL A 449 13.93 -32.25 17.80
CA VAL A 449 15.01 -31.90 16.88
C VAL A 449 14.41 -31.14 15.70
N SER A 450 14.88 -29.92 15.47
CA SER A 450 14.38 -29.01 14.43
C SER A 450 15.44 -28.78 13.36
N LEU A 451 15.10 -29.04 12.10
CA LEU A 451 15.82 -28.56 10.92
C LEU A 451 15.33 -27.14 10.58
N SER A 452 16.25 -26.22 10.30
CA SER A 452 15.91 -24.84 9.90
C SER A 452 15.18 -24.76 8.55
N GLU A 453 14.38 -23.72 8.33
CA GLU A 453 13.87 -23.34 7.01
C GLU A 453 15.02 -22.97 6.05
N GLY A 454 14.77 -23.07 4.73
CA GLY A 454 15.70 -22.57 3.70
C GLY A 454 17.02 -23.33 3.53
N VAL A 455 17.10 -24.58 4.01
CA VAL A 455 18.32 -25.41 3.84
C VAL A 455 18.46 -25.92 2.40
N VAL A 456 17.33 -26.25 1.77
CA VAL A 456 17.24 -26.70 0.38
C VAL A 456 16.10 -25.99 -0.36
N LYS A 457 16.16 -26.08 -1.69
CA LYS A 457 15.17 -25.59 -2.64
C LYS A 457 14.72 -26.71 -3.58
N SER A 458 13.51 -26.65 -4.13
CA SER A 458 13.06 -27.66 -5.10
C SER A 458 13.91 -27.61 -6.38
N GLY A 459 14.00 -28.72 -7.11
CA GLY A 459 14.83 -28.85 -8.32
C GLY A 459 14.26 -28.17 -9.59
N ASP A 460 13.23 -27.35 -9.45
CA ASP A 460 12.45 -26.77 -10.55
C ASP A 460 13.06 -25.46 -11.10
N SER A 461 12.55 -25.02 -12.26
CA SER A 461 12.82 -23.69 -12.85
C SER A 461 12.44 -22.52 -11.93
N CYS A 462 11.43 -22.70 -11.06
CA CYS A 462 11.04 -21.73 -10.03
C CYS A 462 11.02 -22.44 -8.67
N PRO A 463 12.11 -22.33 -7.88
CA PRO A 463 12.31 -23.16 -6.70
C PRO A 463 11.57 -22.66 -5.46
N VAL A 464 10.91 -23.57 -4.75
CA VAL A 464 10.32 -23.33 -3.42
C VAL A 464 11.34 -23.73 -2.35
N SER A 465 11.53 -22.90 -1.32
CA SER A 465 12.43 -23.19 -0.19
C SER A 465 11.82 -24.22 0.77
N SER A 466 12.66 -25.03 1.42
CA SER A 466 12.20 -26.06 2.38
C SER A 466 11.63 -25.45 3.65
N GLU A 467 10.52 -26.00 4.11
CA GLU A 467 9.97 -25.71 5.43
C GLU A 467 10.84 -26.28 6.56
N GLY A 468 10.68 -25.73 7.77
CA GLY A 468 11.30 -26.26 8.98
C GLY A 468 10.65 -27.59 9.36
N TYR A 469 11.45 -28.53 9.87
CA TYR A 469 10.99 -29.88 10.15
C TYR A 469 11.38 -30.33 11.55
N ASP A 470 10.36 -30.64 12.35
CA ASP A 470 10.48 -31.14 13.73
C ASP A 470 10.30 -32.67 13.79
N MET A 471 11.13 -33.32 14.59
CA MET A 471 10.99 -34.72 15.01
C MET A 471 11.28 -34.86 16.50
N ARG A 472 11.07 -36.05 17.08
CA ARG A 472 11.54 -36.44 18.41
C ARG A 472 12.39 -37.70 18.38
N VAL A 473 13.43 -37.74 19.22
CA VAL A 473 14.28 -38.93 19.42
C VAL A 473 14.55 -39.16 20.89
N TYR A 474 14.80 -40.42 21.28
CA TYR A 474 15.32 -40.78 22.59
C TYR A 474 16.79 -41.18 22.50
N THR A 475 17.63 -40.64 23.38
CA THR A 475 19.08 -40.86 23.34
C THR A 475 19.53 -41.98 24.28
N THR A 476 20.38 -42.89 23.81
CA THR A 476 21.16 -43.84 24.64
C THR A 476 22.63 -43.43 24.69
N TYR A 477 23.45 -44.03 25.57
CA TYR A 477 24.90 -43.82 25.47
C TYR A 477 25.45 -44.44 24.16
N ALA A 478 26.56 -43.91 23.66
CA ALA A 478 27.24 -44.25 22.39
C ALA A 478 27.65 -45.74 22.16
N TRP A 479 27.24 -46.67 23.03
CA TRP A 479 27.60 -48.09 23.01
C TRP A 479 26.40 -49.05 23.16
N TRP A 480 25.15 -48.52 23.09
CA TRP A 480 23.92 -49.34 23.11
C TRP A 480 23.12 -49.15 21.82
N THR A 481 23.29 -50.04 20.84
CA THR A 481 22.44 -50.12 19.65
C THR A 481 22.14 -51.57 19.28
N THR A 482 20.89 -52.01 19.48
CA THR A 482 20.32 -53.11 18.69
C THR A 482 20.02 -52.60 17.29
N SER A 483 20.35 -53.38 16.26
CA SER A 483 20.30 -52.95 14.86
C SER A 483 18.87 -52.71 14.35
N ALA A 484 18.53 -51.44 14.09
CA ALA A 484 17.39 -51.04 13.27
C ALA A 484 17.89 -50.64 11.87
N THR A 485 18.23 -51.63 11.05
CA THR A 485 18.75 -51.44 9.69
C THR A 485 17.67 -51.64 8.63
N GLU A 486 16.84 -50.61 8.45
CA GLU A 486 16.10 -50.40 7.19
C GLU A 486 16.56 -49.06 6.60
N GLY A 487 17.59 -49.13 5.75
CA GLY A 487 18.07 -48.00 4.96
C GLY A 487 17.39 -47.98 3.59
N PHE A 488 17.29 -46.81 2.97
CA PHE A 488 16.73 -46.68 1.62
C PHE A 488 17.61 -47.40 0.59
N GLY A 489 17.13 -48.55 0.12
CA GLY A 489 17.85 -49.41 -0.79
C GLY A 489 17.88 -48.86 -2.21
N THR A 490 19.07 -48.53 -2.70
CA THR A 490 19.34 -48.42 -4.13
C THR A 490 19.56 -49.83 -4.70
N GLU A 491 18.66 -50.32 -5.55
CA GLU A 491 18.88 -51.59 -6.24
C GLU A 491 20.03 -51.48 -7.25
N VAL A 492 21.00 -52.38 -7.14
CA VAL A 492 21.87 -52.79 -8.25
C VAL A 492 21.70 -54.30 -8.40
N ALA A 493 21.20 -54.72 -9.56
CA ALA A 493 20.63 -56.05 -9.73
C ALA A 493 21.66 -57.19 -9.67
N THR A 494 21.28 -58.32 -9.05
CA THR A 494 21.67 -59.66 -9.49
C THR A 494 20.72 -60.72 -8.96
N THR A 495 20.08 -61.46 -9.86
CA THR A 495 19.33 -62.71 -9.60
C THR A 495 20.30 -63.92 -9.80
N PRO A 496 19.95 -65.20 -9.52
CA PRO A 496 18.62 -65.78 -9.27
C PRO A 496 18.50 -66.89 -8.19
N MET A 497 17.27 -67.45 -8.09
CA MET A 497 16.86 -68.82 -7.69
C MET A 497 16.14 -69.07 -6.33
N GLU A 498 14.94 -69.63 -6.48
CA GLU A 498 14.31 -70.70 -5.69
C GLU A 498 14.10 -70.56 -4.16
N GLY A 499 13.07 -69.77 -3.82
CA GLY A 499 11.82 -70.24 -3.17
C GLY A 499 11.82 -71.19 -1.94
N MET A 500 11.06 -70.79 -0.91
CA MET A 500 10.12 -71.66 -0.21
C MET A 500 9.01 -70.83 0.47
N ILE A 501 7.77 -71.32 0.48
CA ILE A 501 6.67 -70.77 1.30
C ILE A 501 6.65 -71.52 2.64
N MET A 502 6.61 -70.81 3.76
CA MET A 502 6.03 -71.34 5.00
C MET A 502 5.20 -70.26 5.70
N THR A 503 3.99 -70.65 6.12
CA THR A 503 3.12 -69.90 7.02
C THR A 503 3.31 -70.39 8.46
N THR A 504 3.16 -69.52 9.45
CA THR A 504 2.75 -69.91 10.81
C THR A 504 2.23 -68.70 11.59
N GLU A 505 1.42 -68.97 12.62
CA GLU A 505 0.67 -67.97 13.39
C GLU A 505 1.50 -67.38 14.54
N VAL A 506 1.12 -66.18 15.00
CA VAL A 506 1.46 -65.66 16.34
C VAL A 506 0.15 -65.27 17.03
N ARG A 507 0.04 -65.57 18.32
CA ARG A 507 -1.18 -65.38 19.12
C ARG A 507 -1.03 -64.21 20.10
N GLU A 508 -2.16 -63.60 20.46
CA GLU A 508 -2.28 -62.41 21.31
C GLU A 508 -1.69 -62.58 22.72
N GLU A 509 -1.25 -61.48 23.35
CA GLU A 509 -1.71 -61.16 24.71
C GLU A 509 -1.65 -59.65 25.09
N MET A 510 -2.85 -59.12 25.37
CA MET A 510 -3.24 -58.09 26.36
C MET A 510 -2.69 -56.63 26.39
N VAL A 511 -3.65 -55.71 26.61
CA VAL A 511 -3.47 -54.26 26.85
C VAL A 511 -4.34 -53.82 28.05
N PRO A 512 -3.80 -53.10 29.06
CA PRO A 512 -4.60 -52.44 30.11
C PRO A 512 -5.21 -51.10 29.66
N ARG A 513 -6.38 -50.73 30.19
CA ARG A 513 -7.06 -49.44 29.92
C ARG A 513 -7.02 -48.51 31.14
N PHE A 514 -7.09 -47.20 30.88
CA PHE A 514 -7.37 -46.17 31.88
C PHE A 514 -8.89 -45.99 32.13
N PRO A 515 -9.31 -45.67 33.36
CA PRO A 515 -10.62 -45.08 33.69
C PRO A 515 -10.53 -43.57 33.98
N THR A 516 -11.69 -42.88 34.06
CA THR A 516 -11.79 -41.40 34.04
C THR A 516 -12.73 -40.78 35.09
N THR A 517 -12.37 -39.58 35.58
CA THR A 517 -13.21 -38.50 36.17
C THR A 517 -13.93 -38.77 37.54
N PRO A 518 -14.70 -37.84 38.17
CA PRO A 518 -14.15 -36.86 39.13
C PRO A 518 -14.99 -36.60 40.44
N GLY A 519 -14.49 -35.78 41.39
CA GLY A 519 -15.31 -35.06 42.40
C GLY A 519 -14.77 -34.89 43.83
N ASP A 520 -14.99 -33.70 44.43
CA ASP A 520 -14.61 -33.23 45.78
C ASP A 520 -15.61 -33.67 46.91
N TRP A 521 -15.50 -33.38 48.23
CA TRP A 521 -14.83 -32.35 49.05
C TRP A 521 -14.54 -32.88 50.50
N ILE A 522 -13.74 -32.15 51.32
CA ILE A 522 -14.12 -31.59 52.67
C ILE A 522 -12.89 -31.13 53.53
N THR A 523 -12.88 -29.81 53.82
CA THR A 523 -12.28 -29.01 54.94
C THR A 523 -10.97 -29.37 55.70
N MET A 524 -10.16 -28.33 55.96
CA MET A 524 -9.10 -28.24 56.98
C MET A 524 -9.57 -27.53 58.28
N PRO A 525 -8.84 -27.67 59.40
CA PRO A 525 -8.54 -26.61 60.39
C PRO A 525 -7.11 -26.03 60.14
N ALA A 526 -6.75 -24.75 60.40
CA ALA A 526 -6.85 -23.92 61.63
C ALA A 526 -5.96 -24.46 62.78
N GLU A 527 -5.11 -23.75 63.54
CA GLU A 527 -4.60 -22.35 63.71
C GLU A 527 -3.32 -22.44 64.62
N ASN A 528 -2.36 -21.52 64.88
CA ASN A 528 -1.89 -20.20 64.37
C ASN A 528 -0.47 -19.90 64.95
N GLU A 529 0.19 -18.79 64.55
CA GLU A 529 1.18 -17.97 65.34
C GLU A 529 2.55 -18.58 65.77
N GLU A 530 3.64 -17.83 66.08
CA GLU A 530 4.17 -16.54 65.57
C GLU A 530 5.68 -16.33 65.93
N THR A 531 6.23 -15.14 65.61
CA THR A 531 7.57 -14.50 65.80
C THR A 531 8.51 -14.95 66.97
N THR A 532 9.85 -14.88 66.91
CA THR A 532 10.82 -13.74 66.74
C THR A 532 12.26 -14.32 66.48
N ALA A 533 13.24 -13.73 65.76
CA ALA A 533 13.83 -12.36 65.67
C ALA A 533 14.77 -12.00 66.86
N VAL A 534 15.94 -11.33 66.77
CA VAL A 534 16.62 -10.49 65.73
C VAL A 534 18.19 -10.63 65.82
N ILE A 535 19.00 -9.69 65.28
CA ILE A 535 20.47 -9.44 65.49
C ILE A 535 21.44 -10.36 64.68
N GLU A 536 22.56 -9.93 64.03
CA GLU A 536 23.05 -8.66 63.41
C GLU A 536 24.33 -8.90 62.56
N ALA A 537 24.65 -8.04 61.55
CA ALA A 537 26.01 -7.75 61.04
C ALA A 537 26.00 -6.47 60.15
N ALA A 538 27.07 -5.67 60.15
CA ALA A 538 27.06 -4.28 59.67
C ALA A 538 27.28 -4.06 58.14
N THR A 539 26.76 -2.95 57.62
CA THR A 539 26.89 -2.48 56.24
C THR A 539 27.85 -1.29 56.11
N ILE A 540 28.48 -1.10 54.93
CA ILE A 540 29.14 0.15 54.51
C ILE A 540 28.61 0.51 53.11
N GLN A 541 28.41 1.81 52.87
CA GLN A 541 27.73 2.35 51.68
C GLN A 541 28.68 2.69 50.52
N LEU A 542 28.15 2.64 49.30
CA LEU A 542 28.46 3.57 48.21
C LEU A 542 27.14 4.04 47.58
N THR A 543 27.05 5.32 47.22
CA THR A 543 25.80 5.98 46.81
C THR A 543 25.80 6.36 45.32
N PRO A 544 24.75 6.03 44.54
CA PRO A 544 24.46 6.71 43.28
C PRO A 544 23.78 8.07 43.53
N PRO A 545 23.89 9.05 42.60
CA PRO A 545 23.33 10.39 42.77
C PRO A 545 21.82 10.47 42.44
N HIS A 546 21.16 11.50 42.97
CA HIS A 546 19.77 11.83 42.64
C HIS A 546 19.58 12.25 41.18
N HIS A 547 18.45 11.87 40.60
CA HIS A 547 17.69 12.73 39.68
C HIS A 547 16.26 12.94 40.22
N GLY A 548 15.64 14.03 39.81
CA GLY A 548 14.35 14.49 40.33
C GLY A 548 13.15 13.67 39.84
N ASN A 549 12.07 13.68 40.62
CA ASN A 549 10.83 12.98 40.30
C ASN A 549 9.91 13.86 39.43
N THR A 550 9.70 13.48 38.16
CA THR A 550 8.69 14.09 37.28
C THR A 550 7.59 13.07 36.99
N GLN A 551 6.50 13.16 37.74
CA GLN A 551 5.29 12.36 37.50
C GLN A 551 4.64 12.82 36.18
N PRO A 552 4.20 11.90 35.28
CA PRO A 552 3.57 12.27 34.02
C PRO A 552 2.23 13.00 34.23
N PRO A 553 1.77 13.81 33.25
CA PRO A 553 0.49 14.50 33.32
C PRO A 553 -0.69 13.50 33.37
N PRO A 554 -1.84 13.90 33.94
CA PRO A 554 -3.01 13.03 34.04
C PRO A 554 -3.60 12.74 32.66
N SER A 555 -3.48 11.48 32.22
CA SER A 555 -4.12 10.97 31.01
C SER A 555 -5.65 10.79 31.20
N PRO A 556 -6.44 10.73 30.12
CA PRO A 556 -7.76 10.12 30.15
C PRO A 556 -7.67 8.71 30.77
N THR A 557 -8.61 8.40 31.67
CA THR A 557 -8.71 7.09 32.32
C THR A 557 -10.03 6.45 31.97
N MET A 558 -10.06 5.13 31.81
CA MET A 558 -11.27 4.40 31.42
C MET A 558 -11.49 3.17 32.30
N ASP A 559 -12.76 2.84 32.47
CA ASP A 559 -13.26 1.75 33.32
C ASP A 559 -14.17 0.86 32.45
N CYS A 560 -13.80 -0.41 32.34
CA CYS A 560 -14.44 -1.41 31.49
C CYS A 560 -15.13 -2.43 32.38
N SER A 561 -16.47 -2.36 32.43
CA SER A 561 -17.29 -3.28 33.23
C SER A 561 -17.83 -4.44 32.36
N ASP A 562 -18.48 -5.40 33.02
CA ASP A 562 -19.24 -6.48 32.38
C ASP A 562 -20.39 -6.01 31.46
N SER A 563 -20.82 -4.76 31.60
CA SER A 563 -22.07 -4.23 31.05
C SER A 563 -21.93 -2.91 30.29
N GLY A 564 -20.76 -2.27 30.33
CA GLY A 564 -20.47 -1.04 29.59
C GLY A 564 -19.12 -0.41 29.90
N MET A 565 -18.79 0.65 29.15
CA MET A 565 -17.56 1.44 29.31
C MET A 565 -17.85 2.83 29.89
N THR A 566 -16.97 3.31 30.77
CA THR A 566 -16.97 4.68 31.29
C THR A 566 -15.61 5.32 31.06
N VAL A 567 -15.60 6.52 30.50
CA VAL A 567 -14.39 7.31 30.23
C VAL A 567 -14.38 8.52 31.14
N PHE A 568 -13.30 8.71 31.88
CA PHE A 568 -13.03 9.85 32.76
C PHE A 568 -11.97 10.75 32.12
N ILE A 569 -12.41 11.87 31.57
CA ILE A 569 -11.58 12.80 30.80
C ILE A 569 -11.16 13.97 31.71
N PRO A 570 -9.86 14.21 31.96
CA PRO A 570 -9.39 15.36 32.73
C PRO A 570 -9.81 16.67 32.07
N ARG A 571 -10.20 17.68 32.85
CA ARG A 571 -10.52 19.02 32.32
C ARG A 571 -9.33 19.69 31.64
N SER A 572 -8.10 19.31 31.98
CA SER A 572 -6.88 19.75 31.29
C SER A 572 -6.77 19.22 29.85
N VAL A 573 -7.51 18.17 29.47
CA VAL A 573 -7.53 17.63 28.10
C VAL A 573 -8.59 18.33 27.24
N ILE A 574 -9.67 18.83 27.84
CA ILE A 574 -10.84 19.40 27.14
C ILE A 574 -11.01 20.92 27.35
N GLY A 575 -10.16 21.55 28.16
CA GLY A 575 -10.20 22.98 28.47
C GLY A 575 -11.53 23.41 29.10
N ASP A 576 -12.11 24.49 28.55
CA ASP A 576 -13.40 25.05 28.97
C ASP A 576 -14.62 24.37 28.31
N ALA A 577 -14.43 23.30 27.52
CA ALA A 577 -15.52 22.62 26.84
C ALA A 577 -16.60 22.12 27.82
N LEU A 578 -17.86 22.35 27.47
CA LEU A 578 -18.98 21.91 28.29
C LEU A 578 -19.10 20.38 28.21
N ALA A 579 -19.26 19.73 29.36
CA ALA A 579 -19.39 18.27 29.43
C ALA A 579 -20.55 17.72 28.58
N SER A 580 -21.54 18.55 28.28
CA SER A 580 -22.72 18.24 27.46
C SER A 580 -22.52 18.43 25.94
N HIS A 581 -21.36 18.91 25.49
CA HIS A 581 -21.03 18.99 24.06
C HIS A 581 -20.27 17.73 23.62
N LEU A 582 -19.33 17.26 24.45
CA LEU A 582 -18.69 15.96 24.29
C LEU A 582 -19.74 14.84 24.21
N HIS A 583 -19.79 14.12 23.10
CA HIS A 583 -20.70 13.00 22.89
C HIS A 583 -19.99 11.79 22.25
N PHE A 584 -20.56 10.60 22.39
CA PHE A 584 -20.07 9.41 21.67
C PHE A 584 -20.42 9.48 20.17
N LEU A 585 -20.17 8.41 19.40
CA LEU A 585 -20.59 8.31 17.99
C LEU A 585 -22.12 8.49 17.77
N ASP A 586 -22.93 8.38 18.83
CA ASP A 586 -24.32 8.85 18.89
C ASP A 586 -24.41 10.20 19.63
N PRO A 587 -24.81 11.30 18.97
CA PRO A 587 -24.97 12.63 19.62
C PRO A 587 -25.99 12.68 20.76
N ALA A 588 -26.88 11.69 20.91
CA ALA A 588 -27.77 11.60 22.07
C ALA A 588 -27.04 11.20 23.36
N CYS A 589 -25.81 10.68 23.26
CA CYS A 589 -25.03 10.15 24.37
C CYS A 589 -23.93 11.12 24.81
N VAL A 590 -24.36 12.23 25.42
CA VAL A 590 -23.47 13.31 25.92
C VAL A 590 -22.80 12.98 27.26
N GLY A 591 -21.67 13.64 27.51
CA GLY A 591 -20.95 13.60 28.79
C GLY A 591 -21.63 14.36 29.94
N SER A 592 -21.03 14.25 31.11
CA SER A 592 -21.50 14.88 32.36
C SER A 592 -20.33 15.18 33.29
N HIS A 593 -20.41 16.24 34.11
CA HIS A 593 -19.33 16.52 35.06
C HIS A 593 -19.21 15.40 36.10
N HIS A 594 -17.99 14.87 36.28
CA HIS A 594 -17.70 13.88 37.31
C HIS A 594 -17.27 14.54 38.61
N ASN A 595 -16.25 15.40 38.54
CA ASN A 595 -15.73 16.15 39.67
C ASN A 595 -15.08 17.48 39.20
N ALA A 596 -14.34 18.15 40.07
CA ALA A 596 -13.66 19.42 39.75
C ALA A 596 -12.54 19.27 38.72
N SER A 597 -11.92 18.08 38.62
CA SER A 597 -10.78 17.78 37.74
C SER A 597 -11.14 16.95 36.51
N HIS A 598 -12.27 16.23 36.50
CA HIS A 598 -12.66 15.33 35.41
C HIS A 598 -14.14 15.48 34.99
N VAL A 599 -14.39 15.25 33.71
CA VAL A 599 -15.69 14.93 33.10
C VAL A 599 -15.81 13.42 32.95
N LYS A 600 -17.03 12.87 32.91
CA LYS A 600 -17.30 11.47 32.58
C LYS A 600 -18.28 11.35 31.42
N ILE A 601 -18.07 10.36 30.57
CA ILE A 601 -19.01 9.93 29.54
C ILE A 601 -19.07 8.39 29.57
N ALA A 602 -20.26 7.80 29.43
CA ALA A 602 -20.47 6.37 29.70
C ALA A 602 -21.58 5.78 28.83
N THR A 603 -21.40 4.53 28.39
CA THR A 603 -22.37 3.80 27.56
C THR A 603 -22.37 2.31 27.88
N THR A 604 -23.52 1.65 27.67
CA THR A 604 -23.59 0.19 27.58
C THR A 604 -23.12 -0.26 26.20
N TYR A 605 -22.51 -1.44 26.10
CA TYR A 605 -21.89 -1.93 24.86
C TYR A 605 -22.86 -2.10 23.67
N ASN A 606 -24.17 -2.03 23.90
CA ASN A 606 -25.23 -2.13 22.90
C ASN A 606 -25.90 -0.78 22.55
N ARG A 607 -25.26 0.35 22.88
CA ARG A 607 -25.79 1.71 22.70
C ARG A 607 -24.71 2.71 22.26
N CYS A 608 -25.16 3.92 21.94
CA CYS A 608 -24.32 5.08 21.67
C CYS A 608 -23.31 4.93 20.52
N GLY A 609 -23.65 4.15 19.49
CA GLY A 609 -22.74 3.87 18.36
C GLY A 609 -21.55 2.97 18.70
N THR A 610 -21.58 2.25 19.83
CA THR A 610 -20.49 1.33 20.23
C THR A 610 -20.41 0.14 19.27
N PHE A 611 -19.25 -0.09 18.68
CA PHE A 611 -18.95 -1.23 17.82
C PHE A 611 -18.38 -2.42 18.61
N MET A 612 -18.45 -3.62 18.05
CA MET A 612 -17.94 -4.86 18.65
C MET A 612 -17.20 -5.71 17.60
N GLU A 613 -15.98 -6.12 17.91
CA GLU A 613 -15.14 -7.05 17.15
C GLU A 613 -14.85 -8.29 18.02
N VAL A 614 -14.74 -9.48 17.44
CA VAL A 614 -14.31 -10.70 18.14
C VAL A 614 -13.01 -11.18 17.52
N ARG A 615 -11.95 -11.31 18.32
CA ARG A 615 -10.58 -11.51 17.86
C ARG A 615 -9.88 -12.55 18.73
N GLY A 616 -9.84 -13.80 18.25
CA GLY A 616 -9.37 -14.93 19.05
C GLY A 616 -10.31 -15.21 20.21
N GLU A 617 -9.78 -15.26 21.43
CA GLU A 617 -10.53 -15.52 22.66
C GLU A 617 -11.09 -14.23 23.30
N ASN A 618 -10.95 -13.07 22.63
CA ASN A 618 -11.26 -11.75 23.17
C ASN A 618 -12.37 -11.06 22.38
N VAL A 619 -13.26 -10.36 23.10
CA VAL A 619 -14.31 -9.48 22.55
C VAL A 619 -13.91 -8.03 22.79
N ILE A 620 -13.81 -7.24 21.73
CA ILE A 620 -13.34 -5.85 21.76
C ILE A 620 -14.51 -4.92 21.46
N PHE A 621 -14.77 -3.97 22.33
CA PHE A 621 -15.80 -2.94 22.18
C PHE A 621 -15.17 -1.57 21.94
N PHE A 622 -15.57 -0.86 20.88
CA PHE A 622 -14.95 0.40 20.43
C PHE A 622 -15.97 1.54 20.35
N ASN A 623 -15.56 2.76 20.73
CA ASN A 623 -16.32 3.99 20.53
C ASN A 623 -15.36 5.21 20.44
N VAL A 624 -15.86 6.38 20.04
CA VAL A 624 -15.10 7.64 19.99
C VAL A 624 -15.92 8.74 20.67
N VAL A 625 -15.29 9.53 21.52
CA VAL A 625 -15.85 10.78 22.06
C VAL A 625 -15.45 11.92 21.12
N GLN A 626 -16.38 12.82 20.75
CA GLN A 626 -16.19 13.93 19.80
C GLN A 626 -16.98 15.18 20.26
N ASP A 627 -16.74 16.35 19.64
CA ASP A 627 -17.43 17.64 19.91
C ASP A 627 -18.08 18.18 18.60
N GLU A 628 -18.88 19.26 18.65
CA GLU A 628 -19.59 19.81 17.47
C GLU A 628 -19.06 21.20 17.08
N ALA A 629 -18.19 21.25 16.06
CA ALA A 629 -17.48 22.47 15.64
C ALA A 629 -18.35 23.51 14.88
N VAL A 630 -18.09 24.81 15.11
CA VAL A 630 -18.80 25.93 14.48
C VAL A 630 -17.83 26.86 13.72
N PRO A 631 -18.07 27.21 12.44
CA PRO A 631 -17.17 28.05 11.66
C PRO A 631 -17.27 29.55 12.04
N ILE A 632 -16.12 30.24 12.03
CA ILE A 632 -15.97 31.66 12.44
C ILE A 632 -16.87 32.60 11.61
N THR A 633 -16.93 32.36 10.30
CA THR A 633 -17.81 33.08 9.37
C THR A 633 -18.20 32.16 8.20
N PRO A 634 -19.43 32.22 7.67
CA PRO A 634 -19.84 31.38 6.56
C PRO A 634 -19.08 31.70 5.26
N GLY A 635 -18.23 30.78 4.80
CA GLY A 635 -17.57 30.86 3.49
C GLY A 635 -16.03 30.92 3.52
N GLU A 636 -15.40 30.93 4.69
CA GLU A 636 -13.95 30.69 4.82
C GLU A 636 -13.69 29.27 5.34
N VAL A 637 -12.49 28.74 5.04
CA VAL A 637 -12.07 27.36 5.37
C VAL A 637 -11.53 27.26 6.82
N ILE A 638 -11.42 28.38 7.52
CA ILE A 638 -10.62 28.50 8.75
C ILE A 638 -11.49 28.48 10.01
N THR A 639 -11.13 27.66 11.00
CA THR A 639 -11.77 27.61 12.34
C THR A 639 -10.83 28.09 13.46
N ARG A 640 -11.39 28.35 14.64
CA ARG A 640 -10.66 28.73 15.88
C ARG A 640 -11.14 27.98 17.12
N ASP A 641 -12.30 27.32 17.06
CA ASP A 641 -12.75 26.41 18.11
C ASP A 641 -12.06 25.04 17.94
N LEU A 642 -11.86 24.33 19.04
CA LEU A 642 -11.21 23.01 19.03
C LEU A 642 -12.24 21.91 18.75
N ASP A 643 -11.81 20.90 18.00
CA ASP A 643 -12.46 19.59 17.95
C ASP A 643 -11.74 18.62 18.92
N ILE A 644 -12.45 17.63 19.46
CA ILE A 644 -12.00 16.79 20.58
C ILE A 644 -12.33 15.32 20.34
N GLU A 645 -11.65 14.69 19.36
CA GLU A 645 -11.76 13.25 19.13
C GLU A 645 -10.90 12.43 20.11
N ILE A 646 -11.53 11.56 20.90
CA ILE A 646 -10.87 10.62 21.83
C ILE A 646 -11.39 9.19 21.56
N PRO A 647 -10.65 8.33 20.84
CA PRO A 647 -11.01 6.94 20.64
C PRO A 647 -10.80 6.11 21.91
N VAL A 648 -11.72 5.19 22.20
CA VAL A 648 -11.68 4.32 23.38
C VAL A 648 -12.09 2.89 23.05
N GLN A 649 -11.41 1.91 23.66
CA GLN A 649 -11.70 0.49 23.45
C GLN A 649 -11.61 -0.32 24.75
N CYS A 650 -12.60 -1.18 25.00
CA CYS A 650 -12.59 -2.16 26.09
C CYS A 650 -12.38 -3.56 25.52
N ILE A 651 -11.38 -4.28 26.01
CA ILE A 651 -11.08 -5.67 25.64
C ILE A 651 -11.57 -6.56 26.78
N MET A 652 -12.43 -7.53 26.46
CA MET A 652 -13.01 -8.48 27.41
C MET A 652 -12.66 -9.90 26.97
N ASP A 653 -11.82 -10.59 27.73
CA ASP A 653 -11.45 -11.99 27.48
C ASP A 653 -12.64 -12.91 27.80
N LEU A 654 -12.88 -13.96 27.00
CA LEU A 654 -14.00 -14.89 27.21
C LEU A 654 -13.92 -15.68 28.52
N GLU A 655 -12.73 -15.78 29.14
CA GLU A 655 -12.52 -16.35 30.50
C GLU A 655 -11.90 -15.36 31.51
N GLY A 656 -11.79 -14.07 31.16
CA GLY A 656 -11.59 -12.93 32.07
C GLY A 656 -10.17 -12.61 32.59
N ILE A 657 -9.77 -11.34 32.40
CA ILE A 657 -8.64 -10.59 32.99
C ILE A 657 -7.31 -10.73 32.21
N GLY A 658 -7.14 -9.91 31.17
CA GLY A 658 -5.88 -9.73 30.44
C GLY A 658 -4.83 -8.78 31.06
N GLU A 659 -3.56 -9.05 30.80
CA GLU A 659 -2.39 -8.21 31.15
C GLU A 659 -1.95 -7.26 30.01
N ILE A 660 -1.14 -6.26 30.34
CA ILE A 660 -0.60 -5.24 29.42
C ILE A 660 0.91 -5.44 29.23
N SER A 661 1.42 -5.25 28.01
CA SER A 661 2.87 -5.29 27.71
C SER A 661 3.31 -4.17 26.77
N PHE A 662 4.51 -3.63 27.01
CA PHE A 662 5.13 -2.55 26.22
C PHE A 662 6.65 -2.71 26.23
N ARG A 663 7.30 -2.54 25.07
CA ARG A 663 8.76 -2.44 24.93
C ARG A 663 9.15 -1.56 23.74
N PRO A 664 9.88 -0.45 23.96
CA PRO A 664 10.76 0.14 22.95
C PRO A 664 12.15 -0.48 23.05
N ASP A 665 12.88 -0.55 21.94
CA ASP A 665 14.34 -0.70 21.94
C ASP A 665 14.96 0.40 21.06
N THR A 666 16.15 0.85 21.43
CA THR A 666 16.82 2.01 20.83
C THR A 666 18.30 1.69 20.62
N SER A 667 18.67 1.44 19.36
CA SER A 667 20.07 1.27 18.96
C SER A 667 20.49 2.38 17.98
N LYS A 668 21.69 2.92 18.18
CA LYS A 668 22.14 4.17 17.53
C LYS A 668 22.71 3.92 16.14
N ILE A 669 22.43 4.86 15.24
CA ILE A 669 23.15 5.02 13.98
C ILE A 669 24.59 5.49 14.26
N THR A 670 25.56 4.93 13.54
CA THR A 670 26.92 5.48 13.43
C THR A 670 27.19 5.84 11.98
N PHE A 671 27.65 7.07 11.74
CA PHE A 671 27.94 7.60 10.42
C PHE A 671 29.37 7.25 9.97
N GLY A 672 29.56 7.12 8.65
CA GLY A 672 30.86 7.12 7.98
C GLY A 672 30.71 7.80 6.62
N GLU A 673 31.49 8.85 6.38
CA GLU A 673 31.49 9.64 5.14
C GLU A 673 32.65 9.27 4.21
N ASP A 674 32.48 9.61 2.91
CA ASP A 674 33.47 9.99 1.88
C ASP A 674 32.78 9.78 0.50
N GLY A 675 32.94 10.58 -0.56
CA GLY A 675 33.74 11.78 -0.87
C GLY A 675 34.09 11.74 -2.38
N PHE A 676 33.89 12.74 -3.25
CA PHE A 676 33.51 14.18 -3.16
C PHE A 676 32.74 14.54 -4.48
N GLY A 677 32.12 15.70 -4.71
CA GLY A 677 31.95 16.93 -3.91
C GLY A 677 31.27 18.04 -4.73
N SER A 678 30.60 18.98 -4.07
CA SER A 678 29.85 20.11 -4.68
C SER A 678 30.11 21.41 -3.90
N PHE A 679 29.51 22.54 -4.32
CA PHE A 679 29.47 23.73 -3.46
C PHE A 679 28.62 23.42 -2.22
N ASN A 680 29.25 23.35 -1.05
CA ASN A 680 28.55 23.11 0.18
C ASN A 680 27.65 24.32 0.51
N PHE A 681 26.36 24.05 0.66
CA PHE A 681 25.37 24.97 1.20
C PHE A 681 24.68 24.32 2.39
N SER A 682 24.30 25.10 3.39
CA SER A 682 23.34 24.64 4.42
C SER A 682 22.39 25.75 4.81
N LEU A 683 21.10 25.47 4.79
CA LEU A 683 20.12 26.13 5.64
C LEU A 683 20.12 25.39 6.99
N ARG A 684 20.01 26.11 8.11
CA ARG A 684 19.91 25.54 9.46
C ARG A 684 19.01 26.38 10.33
N LEU A 685 18.14 25.72 11.10
CA LEU A 685 17.33 26.36 12.15
C LEU A 685 18.12 26.41 13.46
N TYR A 686 17.97 27.48 14.21
CA TYR A 686 18.60 27.71 15.51
C TYR A 686 17.54 27.96 16.60
N PRO A 687 17.79 27.58 17.87
CA PRO A 687 16.88 27.87 18.99
C PRO A 687 16.85 29.37 19.36
N THR A 688 17.85 30.15 18.97
CA THR A 688 18.06 31.54 19.43
C THR A 688 18.66 32.42 18.34
N ASN A 689 18.41 33.72 18.47
CA ASN A 689 18.96 34.80 17.63
C ASN A 689 20.47 35.05 17.79
N ASP A 690 21.16 34.35 18.70
CA ASP A 690 22.62 34.33 18.80
C ASP A 690 23.27 33.45 17.71
N TYR A 691 22.50 32.54 17.10
CA TYR A 691 22.96 31.57 16.09
C TYR A 691 24.19 30.75 16.53
N ALA A 692 24.28 30.43 17.83
CA ALA A 692 25.47 29.83 18.45
C ALA A 692 25.57 28.30 18.26
N THR A 693 24.44 27.60 18.17
CA THR A 693 24.38 26.14 17.94
C THR A 693 23.06 25.82 17.21
N PRO A 694 23.10 25.20 16.01
CA PRO A 694 21.89 24.83 15.29
C PRO A 694 21.26 23.58 15.89
N TYR A 695 19.96 23.39 15.64
CA TYR A 695 19.31 22.11 15.90
C TYR A 695 19.96 20.99 15.08
N GLN A 696 20.12 19.82 15.71
CA GLN A 696 20.71 18.63 15.12
C GLN A 696 19.61 17.74 14.50
N PRO A 697 19.94 16.82 13.57
CA PRO A 697 18.95 15.94 12.95
C PRO A 697 18.14 15.06 13.93
N ALA A 698 18.67 14.82 15.14
CA ALA A 698 18.00 14.08 16.20
C ALA A 698 17.02 14.92 17.05
N ASP A 699 17.00 16.24 16.86
CA ASP A 699 16.09 17.15 17.57
C ASP A 699 14.76 17.32 16.81
N TYR A 700 14.67 16.84 15.57
CA TYR A 700 13.48 16.95 14.70
C TYR A 700 12.47 15.82 14.96
N PRO A 701 11.14 16.07 14.97
CA PRO A 701 10.48 17.35 14.72
C PRO A 701 10.67 18.37 15.84
N ILE A 702 10.89 19.63 15.45
CA ILE A 702 11.10 20.74 16.41
C ILE A 702 9.75 21.26 16.87
N ASP A 703 9.35 20.97 18.11
CA ASP A 703 8.17 21.59 18.73
C ASP A 703 8.43 23.09 19.01
N VAL A 704 7.64 23.97 18.39
CA VAL A 704 7.68 25.43 18.55
C VAL A 704 6.29 25.98 18.87
N THR A 705 6.18 26.99 19.74
CA THR A 705 4.87 27.51 20.13
C THR A 705 4.41 28.69 19.28
N MET A 706 3.09 28.75 19.01
CA MET A 706 2.47 29.91 18.34
C MET A 706 2.80 31.22 19.06
N GLY A 707 3.46 32.15 18.35
CA GLY A 707 3.96 33.42 18.90
C GLY A 707 5.48 33.46 19.16
N GLU A 708 6.19 32.35 18.99
CA GLU A 708 7.66 32.33 18.95
C GLU A 708 8.21 32.64 17.55
N LYS A 709 9.54 32.75 17.45
CA LYS A 709 10.28 33.02 16.21
C LYS A 709 11.16 31.85 15.80
N LEU A 710 11.20 31.59 14.49
CA LEU A 710 12.12 30.66 13.85
C LEU A 710 13.36 31.41 13.36
N TYR A 711 14.56 30.98 13.74
CA TYR A 711 15.83 31.62 13.36
C TYR A 711 16.61 30.78 12.36
N PHE A 712 16.78 31.25 11.13
CA PHE A 712 17.47 30.54 10.06
C PHE A 712 18.83 31.17 9.72
N GLU A 713 19.87 30.35 9.60
CA GLU A 713 21.13 30.72 8.91
C GLU A 713 21.24 29.92 7.62
N ALA A 714 21.43 30.62 6.50
CA ALA A 714 21.93 30.08 5.25
C ALA A 714 23.44 30.33 5.18
N ARG A 715 24.23 29.30 4.86
CA ARG A 715 25.70 29.36 4.80
C ARG A 715 26.26 28.63 3.58
N THR A 716 27.37 29.11 3.05
CA THR A 716 28.24 28.38 2.11
C THR A 716 29.67 28.23 2.66
N TRP A 717 30.51 27.47 1.95
CA TRP A 717 31.93 27.26 2.22
C TRP A 717 32.72 27.24 0.90
N SER A 718 32.68 28.36 0.17
CA SER A 718 33.07 28.44 -1.25
C SER A 718 34.36 29.25 -1.50
N GLU A 719 34.78 29.36 -2.77
CA GLU A 719 35.93 30.16 -3.20
C GLU A 719 35.77 31.66 -2.81
N PRO A 720 36.86 32.35 -2.44
CA PRO A 720 36.81 33.77 -2.11
C PRO A 720 36.33 34.63 -3.30
N ASN A 721 35.73 35.78 -2.97
CA ASN A 721 35.05 36.72 -3.88
C ASN A 721 33.64 36.30 -4.36
N LEU A 722 33.06 35.26 -3.77
CA LEU A 722 31.63 34.96 -3.91
C LEU A 722 30.81 35.61 -2.77
N GLU A 723 29.51 35.76 -2.99
CA GLU A 723 28.52 36.30 -2.05
C GLU A 723 27.24 35.46 -2.13
N LEU A 724 26.69 35.11 -0.97
CA LEU A 724 25.48 34.29 -0.85
C LEU A 724 24.21 35.16 -0.84
N PHE A 725 23.12 34.67 -1.45
CA PHE A 725 21.81 35.34 -1.43
C PHE A 725 20.65 34.35 -1.48
N VAL A 726 19.67 34.55 -0.59
CA VAL A 726 18.39 33.86 -0.52
C VAL A 726 17.40 34.54 -1.47
N GLN A 727 17.05 33.86 -2.56
CA GLN A 727 16.16 34.41 -3.58
C GLN A 727 14.68 34.25 -3.20
N THR A 728 14.22 33.05 -2.88
CA THR A 728 12.79 32.78 -2.63
C THR A 728 12.65 31.75 -1.52
N CYS A 729 11.82 32.01 -0.51
CA CYS A 729 11.49 31.03 0.52
C CYS A 729 9.97 30.83 0.63
N ARG A 730 9.58 29.56 0.70
CA ARG A 730 8.21 29.06 0.72
C ARG A 730 8.08 27.96 1.77
N ALA A 731 6.92 27.86 2.39
CA ALA A 731 6.61 26.82 3.37
C ALA A 731 5.42 25.97 2.92
N THR A 732 5.37 24.73 3.42
CA THR A 732 4.40 23.70 3.02
C THR A 732 4.13 22.75 4.20
N PRO A 733 2.96 22.07 4.26
CA PRO A 733 2.65 21.10 5.32
C PRO A 733 3.37 19.76 5.11
N THR A 734 3.76 19.45 3.87
CA THR A 734 4.57 18.28 3.50
C THR A 734 6.00 18.70 3.12
N SER A 735 6.92 17.73 3.09
CA SER A 735 8.31 17.94 2.65
C SER A 735 8.47 18.21 1.15
N ASN A 736 7.37 18.33 0.40
CA ASN A 736 7.36 18.66 -1.01
C ASN A 736 7.39 20.19 -1.19
N PRO A 737 8.45 20.79 -1.79
CA PRO A 737 8.54 22.24 -2.03
C PRO A 737 7.47 22.79 -2.98
N ASP A 738 6.73 21.90 -3.65
CA ASP A 738 5.71 22.21 -4.64
C ASP A 738 4.29 21.71 -4.24
N ASP A 739 4.03 21.52 -2.94
CA ASP A 739 2.68 21.34 -2.39
C ASP A 739 1.70 22.43 -2.90
N PHE A 740 0.42 22.10 -2.99
CA PHE A 740 -0.62 23.08 -3.35
C PHE A 740 -0.97 23.99 -2.16
N HIS A 741 -0.82 23.50 -0.94
CA HIS A 741 -0.84 24.29 0.29
C HIS A 741 0.53 24.96 0.53
N ARG A 742 0.99 25.82 -0.40
CA ARG A 742 2.25 26.55 -0.25
C ARG A 742 2.05 28.00 0.22
N TYR A 743 2.88 28.45 1.16
CA TYR A 743 2.94 29.82 1.65
C TYR A 743 4.30 30.45 1.36
N THR A 744 4.38 31.35 0.39
CA THR A 744 5.61 32.08 0.04
C THR A 744 5.76 33.32 0.92
N PHE A 745 6.88 33.43 1.64
CA PHE A 745 7.14 34.51 2.60
C PHE A 745 8.34 35.40 2.21
N ILE A 746 9.25 34.89 1.36
CA ILE A 746 10.29 35.67 0.65
C ILE A 746 10.17 35.35 -0.84
N GLN A 747 10.18 36.36 -1.72
CA GLN A 747 10.16 36.16 -3.17
C GLN A 747 11.11 37.13 -3.89
N ASP A 748 11.98 36.60 -4.76
CA ASP A 748 13.02 37.36 -5.49
C ASP A 748 13.87 38.30 -4.60
N GLY A 749 14.09 37.95 -3.33
CA GLY A 749 14.80 38.75 -2.32
C GLY A 749 13.99 39.90 -1.72
N CYS A 750 12.68 39.93 -1.96
CA CYS A 750 11.72 40.79 -1.29
C CYS A 750 10.98 40.05 -0.17
N ILE A 751 10.53 40.78 0.84
CA ILE A 751 9.72 40.27 1.95
C ILE A 751 8.25 40.34 1.54
N GLU A 752 7.55 39.19 1.58
CA GLU A 752 6.10 39.11 1.37
C GLU A 752 5.34 38.98 2.71
N ASP A 753 5.92 38.30 3.71
CA ASP A 753 5.39 38.25 5.09
C ASP A 753 6.07 39.33 5.96
N ASN A 754 5.29 40.26 6.50
CA ASN A 754 5.76 41.39 7.30
C ASN A 754 6.43 41.01 8.64
N THR A 755 6.39 39.74 9.06
CA THR A 755 7.09 39.21 10.24
C THR A 755 8.54 38.83 9.96
N VAL A 756 8.92 38.70 8.68
CA VAL A 756 10.27 38.33 8.24
C VAL A 756 11.26 39.48 8.49
N VAL A 757 12.38 39.17 9.16
CA VAL A 757 13.47 40.13 9.39
C VAL A 757 14.81 39.50 9.03
N PHE A 758 15.48 40.06 8.02
CA PHE A 758 16.87 39.73 7.71
C PHE A 758 17.82 40.29 8.79
N ARG A 759 18.79 39.49 9.22
CA ARG A 759 19.80 39.84 10.23
C ARG A 759 21.16 40.00 9.56
N PRO A 760 21.85 41.16 9.72
CA PRO A 760 23.09 41.41 9.01
C PRO A 760 24.23 40.50 9.49
N SER A 761 24.91 39.87 8.53
CA SER A 761 26.18 39.18 8.73
C SER A 761 27.35 40.10 8.36
N TYR A 762 28.52 39.85 8.96
CA TYR A 762 29.81 40.40 8.50
C TYR A 762 30.61 39.39 7.64
N ASP A 763 30.09 38.17 7.52
CA ASP A 763 30.61 37.05 6.75
C ASP A 763 29.77 36.92 5.46
N PRO A 764 30.33 37.17 4.25
CA PRO A 764 29.58 37.21 2.99
C PRO A 764 29.13 35.82 2.50
N ASP A 765 29.67 34.76 3.10
CA ASP A 765 29.23 33.37 2.88
C ASP A 765 27.97 33.03 3.71
N VAL A 766 27.36 34.01 4.38
CA VAL A 766 26.29 33.82 5.39
C VAL A 766 25.17 34.84 5.27
N GLU A 767 23.95 34.35 5.18
CA GLU A 767 22.74 35.15 5.30
C GLU A 767 21.83 34.60 6.41
N ARG A 768 21.19 35.49 7.16
CA ARG A 768 20.35 35.11 8.32
C ARG A 768 19.01 35.81 8.23
N PHE A 769 17.94 35.08 8.58
CA PHE A 769 16.61 35.65 8.71
C PHE A 769 15.86 35.03 9.91
N GLU A 770 14.82 35.71 10.35
CA GLU A 770 13.83 35.21 11.31
C GLU A 770 12.41 35.45 10.79
N ILE A 771 11.46 34.61 11.20
CA ILE A 771 10.03 34.70 10.88
C ILE A 771 9.21 34.26 12.11
N ASP A 772 7.97 34.72 12.26
CA ASP A 772 7.08 34.24 13.34
C ASP A 772 6.53 32.83 13.01
N VAL A 773 6.17 32.06 14.03
CA VAL A 773 5.59 30.71 13.87
C VAL A 773 4.16 30.76 13.31
N PHE A 774 3.87 29.93 12.31
CA PHE A 774 2.56 29.74 11.66
C PHE A 774 2.29 28.24 11.42
N ALA A 775 1.05 27.88 11.05
CA ALA A 775 0.66 26.50 10.71
C ALA A 775 -0.40 26.47 9.59
N PHE A 776 -0.53 25.32 8.92
CA PHE A 776 -1.55 25.07 7.89
C PHE A 776 -2.87 24.58 8.51
N ILE A 777 -3.96 24.78 7.77
CA ILE A 777 -5.33 24.76 8.32
C ILE A 777 -6.08 23.46 7.96
N ASP A 778 -5.77 22.88 6.80
CA ASP A 778 -6.44 21.70 6.23
C ASP A 778 -5.67 20.37 6.44
N THR A 779 -4.68 20.35 7.36
CA THR A 779 -3.68 19.24 7.44
C THR A 779 -3.49 18.63 8.84
N LEU A 780 -4.47 18.77 9.74
CA LEU A 780 -4.51 17.96 10.95
C LEU A 780 -4.83 16.49 10.58
N PRO A 781 -4.25 15.46 11.26
CA PRO A 781 -3.88 15.48 12.68
C PRO A 781 -2.50 16.02 13.08
N GLN A 782 -1.60 16.39 12.16
CA GLN A 782 -0.24 16.83 12.51
C GLN A 782 0.08 18.22 11.91
N PRO A 783 0.22 19.29 12.72
CA PRO A 783 0.52 20.64 12.24
C PRO A 783 2.02 20.79 11.96
N LEU A 784 2.52 20.02 10.99
CA LEU A 784 3.89 20.10 10.51
C LEU A 784 4.06 21.24 9.52
N VAL A 785 5.24 21.86 9.55
CA VAL A 785 5.68 22.87 8.59
C VAL A 785 7.09 22.52 8.10
N TYR A 786 7.27 22.54 6.79
CA TYR A 786 8.57 22.50 6.13
C TYR A 786 8.84 23.85 5.48
N VAL A 787 10.10 24.24 5.43
CA VAL A 787 10.57 25.50 4.85
C VAL A 787 11.57 25.20 3.74
N HIS A 788 11.34 25.76 2.56
CA HIS A 788 12.12 25.55 1.35
C HIS A 788 12.64 26.89 0.84
N CYS A 789 13.94 27.01 0.60
CA CYS A 789 14.57 28.23 0.11
C CYS A 789 15.43 27.98 -1.13
N ASP A 790 15.32 28.86 -2.12
CA ASP A 790 16.16 28.88 -3.33
C ASP A 790 17.33 29.86 -3.11
N MET A 791 18.55 29.35 -3.12
CA MET A 791 19.80 30.09 -2.85
C MET A 791 20.62 30.30 -4.13
N ILE A 792 21.35 31.41 -4.23
CA ILE A 792 22.25 31.71 -5.35
C ILE A 792 23.63 32.19 -4.86
N LEU A 793 24.65 32.03 -5.73
CA LEU A 793 25.95 32.68 -5.55
C LEU A 793 26.16 33.78 -6.59
N CYS A 794 26.66 34.93 -6.14
CA CYS A 794 27.10 36.04 -6.96
C CYS A 794 28.61 36.23 -6.87
N ASN A 795 29.19 36.93 -7.85
CA ASN A 795 30.52 37.51 -7.72
C ASN A 795 30.41 38.85 -6.99
N SER A 796 31.02 38.96 -5.82
CA SER A 796 30.97 40.17 -4.98
C SER A 796 31.64 41.41 -5.62
N SER A 797 32.46 41.19 -6.66
CA SER A 797 33.05 42.26 -7.47
C SER A 797 32.15 42.76 -8.61
N ASP A 798 31.02 42.11 -8.88
CA ASP A 798 30.07 42.50 -9.92
C ASP A 798 28.87 43.27 -9.33
N ALA A 799 28.94 44.60 -9.43
CA ALA A 799 27.85 45.51 -9.02
C ALA A 799 26.58 45.43 -9.91
N SER A 800 26.53 44.51 -10.87
CA SER A 800 25.33 44.14 -11.64
C SER A 800 24.81 42.73 -11.34
N SER A 801 25.44 42.01 -10.41
CA SER A 801 25.01 40.69 -9.93
C SER A 801 23.69 40.75 -9.15
N ARG A 802 23.03 39.59 -8.98
CA ARG A 802 21.71 39.52 -8.34
C ARG A 802 21.74 39.97 -6.87
N CYS A 803 22.81 39.68 -6.15
CA CYS A 803 23.00 39.99 -4.74
C CYS A 803 23.14 41.51 -4.54
N ALA A 804 24.05 42.14 -5.29
CA ALA A 804 24.23 43.59 -5.34
C ALA A 804 22.96 44.38 -5.78
N LEU A 805 22.01 43.73 -6.46
CA LEU A 805 20.75 44.34 -6.91
C LEU A 805 19.61 44.30 -5.88
N GLY A 806 19.63 43.41 -4.87
CA GLY A 806 18.62 43.32 -3.80
C GLY A 806 17.16 43.17 -4.28
N CYS A 807 16.18 43.42 -3.41
CA CYS A 807 14.74 43.43 -3.79
C CYS A 807 14.46 44.41 -4.96
N PRO A 808 13.82 43.99 -6.08
CA PRO A 808 13.66 44.83 -7.26
C PRO A 808 12.78 46.08 -7.05
N THR A 809 13.41 47.24 -6.88
CA THR A 809 12.71 48.52 -6.61
C THR A 809 11.67 48.84 -7.70
N GLY A 810 10.41 49.01 -7.29
CA GLY A 810 9.23 49.03 -8.16
C GLY A 810 9.11 50.22 -9.13
N ASN A 811 9.83 50.18 -10.25
CA ASN A 811 9.55 51.02 -11.41
C ASN A 811 9.23 50.15 -12.63
N ILE A 812 8.00 50.26 -13.15
CA ILE A 812 7.41 49.36 -14.14
C ILE A 812 8.24 49.30 -15.44
N ASN A 813 8.86 50.42 -15.83
CA ASN A 813 9.75 50.48 -17.00
C ASN A 813 11.11 49.79 -16.76
N SER A 814 11.55 49.65 -15.50
CA SER A 814 12.75 48.88 -15.15
C SER A 814 12.55 47.39 -15.38
N LEU A 815 11.39 46.84 -14.99
CA LEU A 815 11.07 45.41 -15.07
C LEU A 815 11.23 44.85 -16.49
N LEU A 816 10.72 45.57 -17.50
CA LEU A 816 10.87 45.17 -18.92
C LEU A 816 12.31 45.31 -19.43
N SER A 817 13.11 46.21 -18.85
CA SER A 817 14.55 46.32 -19.13
C SER A 817 15.36 45.20 -18.45
N MET A 818 14.91 44.72 -17.29
CA MET A 818 15.53 43.60 -16.58
C MET A 818 15.16 42.27 -17.20
N ARG A 819 13.91 42.05 -17.64
CA ARG A 819 13.52 40.81 -18.35
C ARG A 819 14.33 40.59 -19.64
N ARG A 820 14.73 41.66 -20.34
CA ARG A 820 15.65 41.61 -21.50
C ARG A 820 17.14 41.47 -21.15
N ARG A 821 17.53 41.72 -19.90
CA ARG A 821 18.89 41.47 -19.39
C ARG A 821 19.02 40.08 -18.74
N HIS A 822 17.98 39.58 -18.09
CA HIS A 822 17.84 38.17 -17.68
C HIS A 822 18.16 37.23 -18.84
N ALA A 823 17.50 37.42 -19.99
CA ALA A 823 17.76 36.66 -21.23
C ALA A 823 19.14 36.89 -21.88
N ARG A 824 20.07 37.57 -21.20
CA ARG A 824 21.47 37.80 -21.62
C ARG A 824 22.50 37.52 -20.52
N SER A 825 22.09 37.50 -19.25
CA SER A 825 22.92 37.10 -18.09
C SER A 825 22.53 35.72 -17.53
N ALA A 826 21.61 34.98 -18.16
CA ALA A 826 21.35 33.55 -17.92
C ALA A 826 22.49 32.66 -18.46
N SER A 827 23.73 33.04 -18.15
CA SER A 827 24.99 32.34 -18.43
C SER A 827 25.95 32.77 -17.32
N GLY A 828 25.79 32.13 -16.15
CA GLY A 828 26.36 32.60 -14.89
C GLY A 828 25.91 31.74 -13.70
N SER A 829 24.92 32.21 -12.93
CA SER A 829 24.52 31.59 -11.66
C SER A 829 23.27 30.69 -11.79
N ARG A 830 23.36 29.46 -11.29
CA ARG A 830 22.23 28.54 -11.06
C ARG A 830 21.67 28.77 -9.65
N ALA A 831 20.36 28.53 -9.46
CA ALA A 831 19.75 28.52 -8.13
C ALA A 831 19.74 27.10 -7.53
N TYR A 832 19.87 27.02 -6.22
CA TYR A 832 20.00 25.80 -5.43
C TYR A 832 18.91 25.77 -4.37
N ALA A 833 17.93 24.87 -4.52
CA ALA A 833 16.87 24.69 -3.54
C ALA A 833 17.34 23.85 -2.34
N ILE A 834 16.93 24.23 -1.12
CA ILE A 834 17.21 23.51 0.11
C ILE A 834 15.99 23.50 1.04
N THR A 835 15.83 22.43 1.83
CA THR A 835 14.68 22.17 2.70
C THR A 835 15.09 22.07 4.16
N GLN A 836 14.29 22.63 5.08
CA GLN A 836 14.43 22.49 6.53
C GLN A 836 13.07 22.15 7.17
N GLY A 837 13.04 21.14 8.04
CA GLY A 837 11.84 20.64 8.73
C GLY A 837 12.01 19.16 9.10
N PRO A 838 11.00 18.51 9.71
CA PRO A 838 9.70 19.06 10.11
C PRO A 838 9.76 19.98 11.34
N ILE A 839 8.99 21.06 11.30
CA ILE A 839 8.70 21.93 12.46
C ILE A 839 7.28 21.59 12.93
N SER A 840 7.09 21.29 14.20
CA SER A 840 5.82 20.91 14.83
C SER A 840 5.28 22.08 15.64
N VAL A 841 4.02 22.47 15.44
CA VAL A 841 3.47 23.69 16.06
C VAL A 841 2.56 23.39 17.25
N VAL A 842 3.02 23.79 18.44
CA VAL A 842 2.38 23.59 19.75
C VAL A 842 1.82 24.91 20.33
N LYS A 843 1.14 24.85 21.47
CA LYS A 843 0.32 25.96 22.04
C LYS A 843 0.76 26.35 23.45
N GLN A 844 0.98 27.65 23.71
CA GLN A 844 1.31 28.17 25.06
C GLN A 844 0.06 28.38 25.95
N GLU A 845 0.26 28.28 27.26
CA GLU A 845 -0.74 28.61 28.28
C GLU A 845 -0.64 30.08 28.76
N GLY A 846 -1.72 30.85 28.57
CA GLY A 846 -2.20 31.84 29.55
C GLY A 846 -1.51 33.21 29.67
N GLY A 847 -1.95 34.18 28.85
CA GLY A 847 -1.57 35.61 28.96
C GLY A 847 -2.76 36.58 29.09
N LYS A 848 -3.28 36.79 30.31
CA LYS A 848 -4.39 37.70 30.71
C LYS A 848 -4.90 38.70 29.66
N GLU A 849 -6.13 38.52 29.18
CA GLU A 849 -6.87 39.56 28.47
C GLU A 849 -7.10 40.82 29.32
N THR A 850 -7.08 41.98 28.66
CA THR A 850 -7.64 43.23 29.20
C THR A 850 -8.61 43.80 28.16
N LYS A 851 -9.89 43.96 28.54
CA LYS A 851 -10.96 44.36 27.60
C LYS A 851 -10.73 45.73 26.97
N SER A 852 -10.90 45.82 25.65
CA SER A 852 -11.35 47.03 24.97
C SER A 852 -12.20 46.69 23.74
N GLU A 853 -13.14 47.58 23.43
CA GLU A 853 -14.19 47.40 22.42
C GLU A 853 -13.65 47.47 20.97
N MET A 854 -14.35 46.82 20.02
CA MET A 854 -14.27 47.16 18.60
C MET A 854 -15.65 47.60 18.09
N SER A 855 -15.67 48.67 17.28
CA SER A 855 -16.90 49.43 16.98
C SER A 855 -17.52 49.12 15.62
N SER A 856 -18.84 48.96 15.64
CA SER A 856 -19.82 49.04 14.55
C SER A 856 -19.36 49.49 13.14
N VAL A 857 -19.51 48.59 12.15
CA VAL A 857 -20.19 48.87 10.87
C VAL A 857 -20.85 47.58 10.36
N GLN A 858 -22.18 47.56 10.14
CA GLN A 858 -22.88 46.88 9.03
C GLN A 858 -24.43 46.93 9.17
N LEU A 859 -25.04 47.99 8.64
CA LEU A 859 -26.39 47.92 8.05
C LEU A 859 -26.16 48.17 6.54
N PRO A 860 -26.44 47.20 5.65
CA PRO A 860 -27.82 47.05 5.18
C PRO A 860 -28.25 45.62 4.77
N VAL A 861 -27.60 44.55 5.26
CA VAL A 861 -27.80 43.18 4.72
C VAL A 861 -29.18 42.55 5.05
N LEU A 862 -29.80 42.90 6.19
CA LEU A 862 -31.06 42.27 6.63
C LEU A 862 -32.32 42.60 5.80
N LEU A 863 -32.29 43.61 4.92
CA LEU A 863 -33.49 44.08 4.21
C LEU A 863 -33.81 43.33 2.90
N THR A 864 -32.82 42.66 2.30
CA THR A 864 -33.00 41.97 1.01
C THR A 864 -33.58 40.55 1.18
N THR A 865 -33.15 39.84 2.22
CA THR A 865 -33.56 38.46 2.52
C THR A 865 -35.05 38.35 2.88
N VAL A 866 -35.55 39.29 3.71
CA VAL A 866 -36.96 39.34 4.13
C VAL A 866 -37.91 39.53 2.94
N CYS A 867 -37.55 40.40 1.98
CA CYS A 867 -38.36 40.65 0.79
C CYS A 867 -38.50 39.41 -0.12
N LEU A 868 -37.44 38.62 -0.28
CA LEU A 868 -37.46 37.38 -1.07
C LEU A 868 -38.38 36.33 -0.45
N LEU A 869 -38.28 36.12 0.87
CA LEU A 869 -39.11 35.15 1.59
C LEU A 869 -40.60 35.47 1.50
N VAL A 870 -40.98 36.75 1.66
CA VAL A 870 -42.38 37.19 1.48
C VAL A 870 -42.86 36.95 0.05
N GLY A 871 -42.02 37.19 -0.96
CA GLY A 871 -42.32 36.88 -2.36
C GLY A 871 -42.63 35.41 -2.60
N CYS A 872 -41.78 34.50 -2.10
CA CYS A 872 -41.98 33.06 -2.22
C CYS A 872 -43.29 32.58 -1.56
N VAL A 873 -43.62 33.09 -0.37
CA VAL A 873 -44.88 32.74 0.33
C VAL A 873 -46.11 33.18 -0.46
N LEU A 874 -46.09 34.35 -1.10
CA LEU A 874 -47.21 34.83 -1.94
C LEU A 874 -47.38 34.01 -3.23
N VAL A 875 -46.28 33.58 -3.86
CA VAL A 875 -46.32 32.71 -5.06
C VAL A 875 -46.87 31.31 -4.70
N LEU A 876 -46.39 30.71 -3.60
CA LEU A 876 -46.91 29.43 -3.12
C LEU A 876 -48.38 29.52 -2.68
N GLY A 877 -48.76 30.59 -1.98
CA GLY A 877 -50.14 30.84 -1.59
C GLY A 877 -51.10 30.98 -2.79
N THR A 878 -50.69 31.72 -3.82
CA THR A 878 -51.49 31.88 -5.05
C THR A 878 -51.58 30.57 -5.85
N LEU A 879 -50.51 29.77 -5.94
CA LEU A 879 -50.55 28.41 -6.51
C LEU A 879 -51.54 27.49 -5.77
N VAL A 880 -51.52 27.47 -4.43
CA VAL A 880 -52.46 26.68 -3.62
C VAL A 880 -53.91 27.16 -3.83
N VAL A 881 -54.15 28.48 -3.91
CA VAL A 881 -55.49 29.02 -4.22
C VAL A 881 -55.95 28.65 -5.63
N VAL A 882 -55.08 28.66 -6.63
CA VAL A 882 -55.40 28.23 -8.00
C VAL A 882 -55.70 26.72 -8.05
N MET A 883 -54.93 25.88 -7.35
CA MET A 883 -55.20 24.45 -7.25
C MET A 883 -56.53 24.15 -6.53
N ARG A 884 -56.83 24.84 -5.41
CA ARG A 884 -58.12 24.72 -4.70
C ARG A 884 -59.29 25.17 -5.58
N ARG A 885 -59.17 26.30 -6.30
CA ARG A 885 -60.19 26.79 -7.25
C ARG A 885 -60.38 25.85 -8.45
N ARG A 886 -59.35 25.15 -8.91
CA ARG A 886 -59.47 24.08 -9.93
C ARG A 886 -60.22 22.87 -9.37
N LYS A 887 -59.92 22.39 -8.15
CA LYS A 887 -60.67 21.28 -7.51
C LYS A 887 -62.15 21.62 -7.27
N GLN A 888 -62.48 22.85 -6.87
CA GLN A 888 -63.87 23.26 -6.62
C GLN A 888 -64.75 23.38 -7.88
N ARG A 889 -64.18 23.49 -9.09
CA ARG A 889 -64.95 23.56 -10.34
C ARG A 889 -65.39 22.21 -10.91
N VAL A 890 -65.07 21.09 -10.26
CA VAL A 890 -65.37 19.73 -10.76
C VAL A 890 -66.64 19.12 -10.12
N TYR A 891 -67.15 19.70 -9.02
CA TYR A 891 -68.28 19.16 -8.24
C TYR A 891 -69.53 20.07 -8.25
N ALA A 892 -69.83 20.69 -9.39
CA ALA A 892 -70.99 21.58 -9.56
C ALA A 892 -71.73 21.35 -10.89
N TYR A 893 -72.33 20.17 -11.03
CA TYR A 893 -73.41 19.92 -11.98
C TYR A 893 -74.69 19.68 -11.19
N GLN A 894 -75.72 20.50 -11.44
CA GLN A 894 -77.03 20.40 -10.81
C GLN A 894 -78.07 20.26 -11.94
N PRO A 895 -79.04 19.33 -11.85
CA PRO A 895 -79.90 19.00 -12.99
C PRO A 895 -80.91 20.12 -13.30
N LEU A 896 -81.29 20.22 -14.57
CA LEU A 896 -82.38 21.09 -15.04
C LEU A 896 -83.61 20.25 -15.43
N MET A 897 -84.76 20.92 -15.38
CA MET A 897 -86.10 20.33 -15.42
C MET A 897 -86.47 19.69 -16.77
N VAL A 898 -87.53 18.89 -16.74
CA VAL A 898 -88.24 18.29 -17.89
C VAL A 898 -89.71 18.74 -17.83
N ASN A 899 -90.43 18.67 -18.97
CA ASN A 899 -91.81 19.17 -19.24
C ASN A 899 -91.94 20.69 -19.45
N GLU A 900 -92.80 21.21 -20.35
CA GLU A 900 -93.70 20.59 -21.35
C GLU A 900 -94.09 21.64 -22.44
N GLU A 901 -94.60 21.17 -23.61
CA GLU A 901 -95.34 21.89 -24.69
C GLU A 901 -94.63 23.13 -25.36
N ASP A 902 -94.59 23.32 -26.68
CA ASP A 902 -95.32 22.76 -27.85
C ASP A 902 -94.44 21.93 -28.83
#